data_AF-A0A1V6D1P0-F1
#
_entry.id   AF-A0A1V6D1P0-F1
#
_cell.length_a   1.000
_cell.length_b   1.000
_cell.length_c   1.000
_cell.angle_alpha   90.00
_cell.angle_beta   90.00
_cell.angle_gamma   90.00
#
_symmetry.space_group_name_H-M   'P 1'
#
loop_
_entity.id
_entity.type
_entity.pdbx_description
1 polymer ?
#
loop_
_entity_poly.entity_id
_entity_poly.type
_entity_poly.pdbx_seq_one_letter_code
_entity_poly.pdbx_strand_id
1 'polypeptide(L)'
;MRRPIIFVVAAGAMAVCAAAGQPLTLREKIEQEYIDRPVMVEATKDRPALMAPEVDAAGAVDGVRHQATGFHTQNEENPWWQVDLGEQVAIGRIIVANRNSSEGNAKNLIILLSDDARNWRQVYQHGGTTFYGGKPGTEPLTVKLDGPKARYVRLSIPKGFLHLNEVEVYPIGSDLNVALSRPATQSSASQWSTQTVDPKKLRQAAGWSVQYDHRILDALKLARRTLEYVESSAKRPGLARRLDEMEKHHQAGKVPSDNAREFYLQLRWLRREIILSHPELDFASLLINKRPPTNYSHMCDQYLAQHNEPGPGLVRLDDWKSGQPKSVELLKDKLPEGCTLRPDLSFDGRRVVFAFNDCTIQDRRHRRFWLYELDLASGRARQITGTPADPLAGRDGRQTVLIEDWDPCYLPDGGIVFVSTRNQTYGRCHGSRYTPAYMVYRMTGSDAGTVRPLSFGEANEWDPAVLHDGRIIYTRWDYINRHDTVYQSLWTIRPDGTRTQHFFGNSTRNPCMIAEAHAVPGSDKVVATAMAHHSYTTGSIILISADRGEDGTDSIERVTPETAFPETEGYPAGTYANPWPINEQLFLAAWQPNRMAHQGQVQEREAYGIYLVDTLGGRELIYRDDDISCWSPIPLRPRAVPPVLPSHVAQNEMAKDATGVLFIQNVNLTRVAGLQPGSVKSIRVNEIFGQPARSKRQASAAQNEIIKGTLGTARVADDGSVAVRIPAGVPLQLQALDANGMAVLTMRSVLYVQPGETLSCAGCHEPAGHSPTPALAPGVKVQELAGPPGPHYAGAFSFARTVQPVLDRNCIGCHGLDKLAGKVNLLGTRTLQPVMNVGDECSQAYASLVGRAGWVVLAQRNSETPISQPRDYFAHASKLAKFLMTDPAHSGRIDRDGLLRIANWLDLNAQYHGDYSHNRAEFLAPIAEAEHALRQHIAASFPQALPPPPAGPAVAAAPAPSLAAGPDKPAGATGKPPAKPADDPDLLTLLDGPTMAADKTKTGADSAVKTLLRSHKDLKKAELPRPAPATAAPTVTQAKVPEAPALPPPRTLGEKLARQPFEALVNRLEPAQSRILLAPLATQAGGWGQIDGGWKSTDDPGYRKMLELVGACIAQPKWQDVAGTCGHPQGCRCGCCWVREYNAEYRKQVTMQAKEK
;
A
#
# COMPACT_ATOMS: atom_id res chain seq x y z
N MET A 1 -67.28 -42.82 38.06
CA MET A 1 -67.16 -43.12 39.51
C MET A 1 -65.75 -42.77 39.99
N ARG A 2 -65.60 -42.38 41.27
CA ARG A 2 -64.35 -42.37 42.09
C ARG A 2 -63.14 -41.50 41.65
N ARG A 3 -63.14 -40.28 42.19
CA ARG A 3 -62.07 -39.55 42.96
C ARG A 3 -60.57 -39.66 42.57
N PRO A 4 -59.85 -38.52 42.51
CA PRO A 4 -58.40 -38.43 42.73
C PRO A 4 -58.03 -38.20 44.21
N ILE A 5 -56.76 -38.47 44.56
CA ILE A 5 -56.05 -38.20 45.84
C ILE A 5 -54.62 -37.76 45.39
N ILE A 6 -54.13 -36.52 45.54
CA ILE A 6 -53.69 -35.78 46.76
C ILE A 6 -52.34 -36.36 47.28
N PHE A 7 -51.26 -35.60 47.57
CA PHE A 7 -51.19 -34.16 47.96
C PHE A 7 -50.17 -33.28 47.16
N VAL A 8 -49.17 -32.67 47.81
CA VAL A 8 -48.29 -31.54 47.39
C VAL A 8 -46.90 -31.69 48.07
N VAL A 9 -45.80 -31.11 47.52
CA VAL A 9 -44.82 -30.21 48.21
C VAL A 9 -43.56 -29.87 47.35
N ALA A 10 -43.31 -28.56 47.24
CA ALA A 10 -42.05 -27.78 47.08
C ALA A 10 -40.96 -28.08 46.01
N ALA A 11 -40.75 -27.05 45.18
CA ALA A 11 -39.50 -26.29 44.95
C ALA A 11 -38.15 -27.00 44.68
N GLY A 12 -37.54 -26.63 43.54
CA GLY A 12 -36.13 -26.81 43.24
C GLY A 12 -35.77 -26.14 41.92
N ALA A 13 -34.74 -25.28 41.91
CA ALA A 13 -34.29 -24.60 40.68
C ALA A 13 -33.42 -25.54 39.83
N MET A 14 -33.66 -25.56 38.51
CA MET A 14 -32.67 -25.68 37.42
C MET A 14 -33.37 -26.07 36.12
N ALA A 15 -33.49 -25.13 35.17
CA ALA A 15 -33.72 -25.42 33.75
C ALA A 15 -33.45 -24.18 32.87
N VAL A 16 -32.18 -23.95 32.52
CA VAL A 16 -31.84 -23.38 31.21
C VAL A 16 -30.90 -24.36 30.53
N CYS A 17 -31.45 -25.52 30.16
CA CYS A 17 -30.87 -26.25 29.04
C CYS A 17 -31.14 -25.40 27.80
N ALA A 18 -30.09 -24.90 27.16
CA ALA A 18 -30.22 -24.28 25.85
C ALA A 18 -30.87 -25.30 24.90
N ALA A 19 -32.02 -24.93 24.33
CA ALA A 19 -32.65 -25.72 23.28
C ALA A 19 -31.72 -25.69 22.05
N ALA A 20 -31.01 -26.78 21.81
CA ALA A 20 -30.05 -26.89 20.71
C ALA A 20 -30.75 -26.68 19.36
N GLY A 21 -30.60 -25.49 18.78
CA GLY A 21 -31.16 -25.14 17.46
C GLY A 21 -31.85 -23.78 17.36
N GLN A 22 -32.08 -23.03 18.45
CA GLN A 22 -32.59 -21.65 18.35
C GLN A 22 -31.45 -20.61 18.32
N PRO A 23 -31.52 -19.58 17.45
CA PRO A 23 -30.56 -18.48 17.48
C PRO A 23 -30.71 -17.66 18.76
N LEU A 24 -29.59 -17.20 19.31
CA LEU A 24 -29.56 -16.40 20.53
C LEU A 24 -30.32 -15.08 20.33
N THR A 25 -31.10 -14.67 21.32
CA THR A 25 -31.64 -13.30 21.38
C THR A 25 -30.50 -12.29 21.48
N LEU A 26 -30.72 -11.04 21.05
CA LEU A 26 -29.71 -9.98 21.19
C LEU A 26 -29.26 -9.79 22.65
N ARG A 27 -30.17 -9.99 23.61
CA ARG A 27 -29.83 -9.99 25.05
C ARG A 27 -28.79 -11.06 25.39
N GLU A 28 -29.01 -12.30 24.96
CA GLU A 28 -28.06 -13.40 25.19
C GLU A 28 -26.73 -13.16 24.46
N LYS A 29 -26.74 -12.59 23.25
CA LYS A 29 -25.51 -12.18 22.54
C LYS A 29 -24.71 -11.12 23.31
N ILE A 30 -25.39 -10.12 23.88
CA ILE A 30 -24.78 -9.08 24.72
C ILE A 30 -24.16 -9.69 25.99
N GLU A 31 -24.91 -10.54 26.70
CA GLU A 31 -24.44 -11.18 27.93
C GLU A 31 -23.28 -12.16 27.67
N GLN A 32 -23.30 -12.88 26.55
CA GLN A 32 -22.18 -13.72 26.09
C GLN A 32 -20.92 -12.89 25.82
N GLU A 33 -21.01 -11.76 25.11
CA GLU A 33 -19.83 -10.91 24.85
C GLU A 33 -19.26 -10.32 26.16
N TYR A 34 -20.09 -9.97 27.15
CA TYR A 34 -19.59 -9.54 28.46
C TYR A 34 -18.79 -10.62 29.21
N ILE A 35 -19.07 -11.90 28.96
CA ILE A 35 -18.40 -13.04 29.59
C ILE A 35 -17.11 -13.41 28.85
N ASP A 36 -17.15 -13.44 27.51
CA ASP A 36 -16.02 -13.85 26.68
C ASP A 36 -14.93 -12.76 26.57
N ARG A 37 -15.31 -11.47 26.58
CA ARG A 37 -14.39 -10.36 26.27
C ARG A 37 -13.14 -10.26 27.16
N PRO A 38 -13.17 -10.42 28.49
CA PRO A 38 -11.97 -10.24 29.31
C PRO A 38 -10.86 -11.25 28.97
N VAL A 39 -11.24 -12.49 28.58
CA VAL A 39 -10.31 -13.53 28.11
C VAL A 39 -9.57 -13.12 26.84
N MET A 40 -10.18 -12.24 26.03
CA MET A 40 -9.59 -11.73 24.78
C MET A 40 -8.78 -10.44 24.97
N VAL A 41 -9.10 -9.60 25.94
CA VAL A 41 -8.45 -8.29 26.17
C VAL A 41 -7.17 -8.42 27.01
N GLU A 42 -7.06 -9.43 27.86
CA GLU A 42 -5.82 -9.73 28.59
C GLU A 42 -4.70 -10.24 27.65
N ALA A 43 -5.05 -10.72 26.45
CA ALA A 43 -4.11 -11.18 25.44
C ALA A 43 -3.45 -10.06 24.60
N THR A 44 -3.85 -8.79 24.72
CA THR A 44 -3.47 -7.71 23.78
C THR A 44 -2.80 -6.47 24.36
N LYS A 45 -2.35 -6.48 25.63
CA LYS A 45 -1.63 -5.33 26.23
C LYS A 45 -0.11 -5.50 26.29
N ASP A 46 0.58 -4.84 25.34
CA ASP A 46 1.98 -4.39 25.38
C ASP A 46 3.04 -5.27 26.08
N ARG A 47 3.31 -6.43 25.48
CA ARG A 47 4.58 -7.18 25.41
C ARG A 47 4.35 -8.41 24.52
N PRO A 48 5.36 -9.17 24.05
CA PRO A 48 5.11 -10.47 23.42
C PRO A 48 4.24 -11.30 24.38
N ALA A 49 3.03 -11.63 23.93
CA ALA A 49 1.90 -11.89 24.82
C ALA A 49 2.23 -12.98 25.84
N LEU A 50 2.16 -12.62 27.12
CA LEU A 50 2.02 -13.63 28.17
C LEU A 50 0.65 -14.27 27.94
N MET A 51 0.66 -15.56 27.63
CA MET A 51 -0.56 -16.34 27.45
C MET A 51 -1.42 -16.26 28.72
N ALA A 52 -2.75 -16.28 28.62
CA ALA A 52 -3.55 -16.39 29.82
C ALA A 52 -3.25 -17.76 30.49
N PRO A 53 -3.06 -17.84 31.83
CA PRO A 53 -2.66 -19.07 32.51
C PRO A 53 -3.54 -20.28 32.19
N GLU A 54 -4.84 -20.10 32.04
CA GLU A 54 -5.84 -21.13 31.68
C GLU A 54 -5.57 -21.74 30.30
N VAL A 55 -5.07 -20.92 29.37
CA VAL A 55 -4.89 -21.24 27.96
C VAL A 55 -3.61 -22.04 27.77
N ASP A 56 -2.56 -21.67 28.50
CA ASP A 56 -1.32 -22.42 28.59
C ASP A 56 -1.54 -23.74 29.35
N ALA A 57 -2.20 -23.69 30.51
CA ALA A 57 -2.48 -24.84 31.37
C ALA A 57 -3.30 -25.95 30.68
N ALA A 58 -4.19 -25.59 29.75
CA ALA A 58 -5.00 -26.55 28.99
C ALA A 58 -4.15 -27.53 28.15
N GLY A 59 -2.93 -27.16 27.77
CA GLY A 59 -2.00 -28.04 27.07
C GLY A 59 -1.41 -29.16 27.92
N ALA A 60 -1.68 -29.22 29.23
CA ALA A 60 -1.31 -30.36 30.07
C ALA A 60 -2.41 -31.44 30.17
N VAL A 61 -3.55 -31.27 29.50
CA VAL A 61 -4.69 -32.19 29.53
C VAL A 61 -5.29 -32.37 28.14
N ASP A 62 -4.48 -32.24 27.09
CA ASP A 62 -4.93 -32.33 25.71
C ASP A 62 -4.77 -33.74 25.10
N GLY A 63 -4.17 -34.67 25.85
CA GLY A 63 -3.88 -36.03 25.45
C GLY A 63 -2.53 -36.21 24.73
N VAL A 64 -1.72 -35.15 24.59
CA VAL A 64 -0.51 -35.14 23.75
C VAL A 64 0.76 -35.18 24.61
N ARG A 65 1.06 -36.36 25.17
CA ARG A 65 2.30 -36.62 25.93
C ARG A 65 3.60 -36.19 25.20
N HIS A 66 3.62 -36.21 23.87
CA HIS A 66 4.84 -36.05 23.05
C HIS A 66 4.99 -34.69 22.35
N GLN A 67 4.46 -33.61 22.94
CA GLN A 67 4.66 -32.25 22.45
C GLN A 67 5.97 -31.59 22.95
N ALA A 68 6.28 -30.39 22.44
CA ALA A 68 7.50 -29.66 22.81
C ALA A 68 7.44 -29.09 24.24
N THR A 69 6.25 -28.67 24.67
CA THR A 69 5.88 -28.16 26.00
C THR A 69 4.35 -28.17 26.04
N GLY A 70 3.72 -28.70 27.09
CA GLY A 70 2.26 -28.63 27.26
C GLY A 70 1.83 -27.30 27.87
N PHE A 71 2.49 -26.91 28.97
CA PHE A 71 2.36 -25.58 29.60
C PHE A 71 3.69 -25.10 30.19
N HIS A 72 3.80 -23.81 30.52
CA HIS A 72 4.99 -23.20 31.10
C HIS A 72 4.66 -22.01 32.02
N THR A 73 4.88 -22.17 33.33
CA THR A 73 4.83 -21.05 34.31
C THR A 73 6.07 -20.14 34.22
N GLN A 74 6.04 -18.97 34.86
CA GLN A 74 7.21 -18.09 35.07
C GLN A 74 8.23 -18.70 36.04
N ASN A 75 9.35 -18.00 36.25
CA ASN A 75 10.30 -18.33 37.32
C ASN A 75 9.83 -17.69 38.63
N GLU A 76 9.20 -18.47 39.50
CA GLU A 76 8.57 -17.96 40.72
C GLU A 76 8.76 -18.89 41.92
N GLU A 77 8.31 -18.44 43.10
CA GLU A 77 8.21 -19.27 44.30
C GLU A 77 6.89 -20.05 44.25
N ASN A 78 6.93 -21.34 44.58
CA ASN A 78 5.77 -22.23 44.58
C ASN A 78 4.89 -22.21 43.29
N PRO A 79 5.46 -22.20 42.06
CA PRO A 79 4.67 -22.29 40.84
C PRO A 79 3.81 -23.56 40.85
N TRP A 80 2.58 -23.43 40.37
CA TRP A 80 1.61 -24.51 40.38
C TRP A 80 0.76 -24.55 39.12
N TRP A 81 0.28 -25.74 38.79
CA TRP A 81 -0.73 -26.02 37.76
C TRP A 81 -1.83 -26.86 38.40
N GLN A 82 -3.09 -26.68 37.99
CA GLN A 82 -4.23 -27.42 38.53
C GLN A 82 -5.28 -27.75 37.49
N VAL A 83 -6.02 -28.83 37.72
CA VAL A 83 -7.19 -29.25 36.95
C VAL A 83 -8.41 -29.47 37.85
N ASP A 84 -9.59 -29.09 37.35
CA ASP A 84 -10.90 -29.38 37.93
C ASP A 84 -11.52 -30.62 37.25
N LEU A 85 -11.64 -31.73 37.99
CA LEU A 85 -12.24 -32.97 37.50
C LEU A 85 -13.77 -32.88 37.34
N GLY A 86 -14.38 -31.75 37.73
CA GLY A 86 -15.82 -31.46 37.67
C GLY A 86 -16.62 -32.02 38.85
N GLU A 87 -16.21 -33.16 39.39
CA GLU A 87 -16.84 -33.83 40.54
C GLU A 87 -15.78 -34.49 41.45
N GLN A 88 -16.19 -34.97 42.63
CA GLN A 88 -15.29 -35.70 43.53
C GLN A 88 -15.00 -37.11 43.01
N VAL A 89 -13.78 -37.31 42.50
CA VAL A 89 -13.29 -38.60 42.00
C VAL A 89 -12.42 -39.28 43.08
N ALA A 90 -12.61 -40.58 43.30
CA ALA A 90 -11.69 -41.40 44.09
C ALA A 90 -10.46 -41.76 43.22
N ILE A 91 -9.37 -41.00 43.37
CA ILE A 91 -8.22 -41.08 42.45
C ILE A 91 -7.36 -42.31 42.76
N GLY A 92 -7.15 -43.18 41.76
CA GLY A 92 -6.32 -44.39 41.87
C GLY A 92 -4.87 -44.20 41.41
N ARG A 93 -4.64 -43.38 40.38
CA ARG A 93 -3.29 -43.00 39.93
C ARG A 93 -3.29 -41.67 39.18
N ILE A 94 -2.16 -40.97 39.23
CA ILE A 94 -1.86 -39.77 38.44
C ILE A 94 -0.60 -40.07 37.63
N ILE A 95 -0.63 -39.81 36.32
CA ILE A 95 0.52 -39.97 35.42
C ILE A 95 0.97 -38.58 34.97
N VAL A 96 2.28 -38.31 35.04
CA VAL A 96 2.87 -37.01 34.71
C VAL A 96 3.97 -37.21 33.68
N ALA A 97 3.76 -36.68 32.47
CA ALA A 97 4.77 -36.63 31.42
C ALA A 97 5.58 -35.33 31.55
N ASN A 98 6.86 -35.45 31.89
CA ASN A 98 7.79 -34.32 31.94
C ASN A 98 8.11 -33.79 30.54
N ARG A 99 8.70 -32.59 30.43
CA ARG A 99 9.12 -31.99 29.15
C ARG A 99 10.27 -32.75 28.48
N ASN A 100 10.54 -32.42 27.22
CA ASN A 100 11.66 -32.93 26.41
C ASN A 100 13.02 -32.23 26.65
N SER A 101 13.05 -31.19 27.47
CA SER A 101 14.27 -30.47 27.86
C SER A 101 14.08 -29.79 29.22
N SER A 102 15.18 -29.59 29.95
CA SER A 102 15.17 -29.02 31.31
C SER A 102 14.33 -29.83 32.31
N GLU A 103 14.33 -31.16 32.14
CA GLU A 103 13.54 -32.14 32.91
C GLU A 103 13.80 -32.06 34.43
N GLY A 104 15.02 -31.68 34.82
CA GLY A 104 15.41 -31.50 36.22
C GLY A 104 14.68 -30.39 36.98
N ASN A 105 13.90 -29.53 36.32
CA ASN A 105 13.09 -28.50 36.99
C ASN A 105 11.93 -29.12 37.79
N ALA A 106 11.34 -30.23 37.32
CA ALA A 106 10.24 -30.91 37.98
C ALA A 106 10.69 -31.87 39.10
N LYS A 107 11.99 -31.99 39.40
CA LYS A 107 12.53 -33.03 40.30
C LYS A 107 12.01 -33.00 41.75
N ASN A 108 11.43 -31.89 42.19
CA ASN A 108 10.84 -31.70 43.52
C ASN A 108 9.31 -31.61 43.48
N LEU A 109 8.65 -32.21 42.47
CA LEU A 109 7.21 -32.13 42.25
C LEU A 109 6.40 -32.54 43.48
N ILE A 110 5.40 -31.73 43.82
CA ILE A 110 4.42 -31.94 44.88
C ILE A 110 3.06 -32.16 44.21
N ILE A 111 2.26 -33.12 44.70
CA ILE A 111 0.85 -33.24 44.30
C ILE A 111 -0.04 -32.96 45.51
N LEU A 112 -0.98 -32.06 45.29
CA LEU A 112 -1.97 -31.57 46.24
C LEU A 112 -3.38 -31.90 45.72
N LEU A 113 -4.28 -32.29 46.62
CA LEU A 113 -5.69 -32.54 46.32
C LEU A 113 -6.58 -31.56 47.09
N SER A 114 -7.73 -31.21 46.53
CA SER A 114 -8.75 -30.39 47.18
C SER A 114 -10.16 -30.72 46.71
N ASP A 115 -11.15 -30.39 47.53
CA ASP A 115 -12.58 -30.47 47.22
C ASP A 115 -13.19 -29.11 46.84
N ASP A 116 -12.53 -28.01 47.22
CA ASP A 116 -13.03 -26.62 47.10
C ASP A 116 -12.03 -25.63 46.46
N ALA A 117 -10.88 -26.13 46.00
CA ALA A 117 -9.72 -25.37 45.48
C ALA A 117 -9.09 -24.35 46.47
N ARG A 118 -9.49 -24.37 47.75
CA ARG A 118 -8.99 -23.47 48.80
C ARG A 118 -8.21 -24.24 49.86
N ASN A 119 -8.75 -25.35 50.32
CA ASN A 119 -8.16 -26.23 51.33
C ASN A 119 -7.45 -27.40 50.62
N TRP A 120 -6.12 -27.41 50.69
CA TRP A 120 -5.27 -28.35 49.95
C TRP A 120 -4.58 -29.34 50.90
N ARG A 121 -4.64 -30.64 50.55
CA ARG A 121 -3.90 -31.70 51.25
C ARG A 121 -2.83 -32.28 50.34
N GLN A 122 -1.60 -32.40 50.83
CA GLN A 122 -0.50 -33.01 50.09
C GLN A 122 -0.63 -34.53 50.09
N VAL A 123 -0.55 -35.15 48.91
CA VAL A 123 -0.64 -36.61 48.74
C VAL A 123 0.62 -37.22 48.14
N TYR A 124 1.52 -36.41 47.57
CA TYR A 124 2.79 -36.87 47.02
C TYR A 124 3.87 -35.81 47.07
N GLN A 125 5.13 -36.25 47.21
CA GLN A 125 6.35 -35.48 47.08
C GLN A 125 7.37 -36.32 46.29
N HIS A 126 7.90 -35.79 45.19
CA HIS A 126 8.94 -36.46 44.43
C HIS A 126 10.30 -36.36 45.14
N GLY A 127 11.10 -37.42 45.06
CA GLY A 127 12.32 -37.63 45.84
C GLY A 127 13.57 -36.88 45.36
N GLY A 128 13.43 -35.79 44.60
CA GLY A 128 14.57 -35.01 44.09
C GLY A 128 15.24 -35.56 42.82
N THR A 129 14.78 -36.69 42.29
CA THR A 129 15.28 -37.30 41.04
C THR A 129 14.60 -36.72 39.79
N THR A 130 15.26 -36.81 38.64
CA THR A 130 14.66 -36.44 37.36
C THR A 130 13.82 -37.59 36.80
N PHE A 131 12.57 -37.32 36.42
CA PHE A 131 11.69 -38.24 35.69
C PHE A 131 11.39 -37.74 34.27
N TYR A 132 10.85 -38.59 33.39
CA TYR A 132 10.67 -38.30 31.96
C TYR A 132 9.21 -38.45 31.52
N GLY A 133 8.93 -39.02 30.34
CA GLY A 133 7.58 -39.26 29.80
C GLY A 133 7.22 -38.43 28.57
N GLY A 134 7.84 -37.26 28.39
CA GLY A 134 7.60 -36.42 27.21
C GLY A 134 8.21 -36.96 25.92
N LYS A 135 9.33 -37.69 26.01
CA LYS A 135 10.04 -38.24 24.85
C LYS A 135 9.48 -39.62 24.52
N PRO A 136 9.23 -39.93 23.23
CA PRO A 136 8.94 -41.30 22.79
C PRO A 136 10.00 -42.28 23.32
N GLY A 137 9.56 -43.39 23.91
CA GLY A 137 10.45 -44.38 24.53
C GLY A 137 10.99 -44.02 25.92
N THR A 138 10.43 -43.02 26.61
CA THR A 138 10.74 -42.71 28.01
C THR A 138 9.50 -42.85 28.90
N GLU A 139 9.68 -43.39 30.11
CA GLU A 139 8.59 -43.62 31.06
C GLU A 139 8.18 -42.34 31.82
N PRO A 140 6.88 -42.05 31.94
CA PRO A 140 6.35 -40.95 32.76
C PRO A 140 6.37 -41.28 34.27
N LEU A 141 6.29 -40.25 35.10
CA LEU A 141 6.10 -40.44 36.54
C LEU A 141 4.67 -40.94 36.80
N THR A 142 4.53 -42.15 37.35
CA THR A 142 3.23 -42.69 37.81
C THR A 142 3.15 -42.66 39.33
N VAL A 143 2.25 -41.84 39.87
CA VAL A 143 1.93 -41.77 41.29
C VAL A 143 0.67 -42.58 41.55
N LYS A 144 0.78 -43.69 42.28
CA LYS A 144 -0.36 -44.49 42.73
C LYS A 144 -0.94 -43.89 44.03
N LEU A 145 -2.25 -43.87 44.16
CA LEU A 145 -2.97 -43.32 45.30
C LEU A 145 -4.11 -44.28 45.70
N ASP A 146 -4.32 -44.49 47.01
CA ASP A 146 -5.30 -45.46 47.52
C ASP A 146 -6.74 -44.89 47.56
N GLY A 147 -7.19 -44.31 46.44
CA GLY A 147 -8.55 -43.80 46.27
C GLY A 147 -8.96 -42.50 46.99
N PRO A 148 -8.07 -41.56 47.38
CA PRO A 148 -8.50 -40.32 48.02
C PRO A 148 -9.46 -39.51 47.13
N LYS A 149 -10.64 -39.15 47.66
CA LYS A 149 -11.67 -38.38 46.95
C LYS A 149 -11.28 -36.92 46.80
N ALA A 150 -11.21 -36.40 45.58
CA ALA A 150 -10.95 -34.99 45.32
C ALA A 150 -11.64 -34.52 44.04
N ARG A 151 -11.98 -33.24 43.99
CA ARG A 151 -12.41 -32.58 42.74
C ARG A 151 -11.26 -31.90 42.02
N TYR A 152 -10.31 -31.35 42.75
CA TYR A 152 -9.17 -30.62 42.20
C TYR A 152 -7.86 -31.35 42.44
N VAL A 153 -7.02 -31.40 41.40
CA VAL A 153 -5.65 -31.90 41.46
C VAL A 153 -4.72 -30.75 41.12
N ARG A 154 -3.73 -30.48 41.98
CA ARG A 154 -2.71 -29.44 41.76
C ARG A 154 -1.31 -30.06 41.83
N LEU A 155 -0.48 -29.73 40.85
CA LEU A 155 0.94 -30.03 40.80
C LEU A 155 1.72 -28.74 41.11
N SER A 156 2.78 -28.81 41.90
CA SER A 156 3.66 -27.67 42.19
C SER A 156 5.11 -28.07 42.39
N ILE A 157 6.03 -27.11 42.37
CA ILE A 157 7.41 -27.27 42.84
C ILE A 157 7.75 -26.13 43.81
N PRO A 158 8.71 -26.28 44.76
CA PRO A 158 9.00 -25.23 45.73
C PRO A 158 9.45 -23.89 45.12
N LYS A 159 10.21 -23.92 44.01
CA LYS A 159 10.73 -22.74 43.31
C LYS A 159 11.17 -23.11 41.90
N GLY A 160 11.04 -22.19 40.96
CA GLY A 160 11.61 -22.28 39.62
C GLY A 160 10.55 -22.11 38.54
N PHE A 161 10.71 -22.84 37.43
CA PHE A 161 9.69 -22.99 36.41
C PHE A 161 9.00 -24.34 36.57
N LEU A 162 7.67 -24.37 36.70
CA LEU A 162 6.86 -25.57 36.45
C LEU A 162 6.41 -25.58 34.98
N HIS A 163 6.78 -26.64 34.26
CA HIS A 163 6.46 -26.84 32.84
C HIS A 163 6.47 -28.36 32.59
N LEU A 164 5.38 -28.89 32.05
CA LEU A 164 5.17 -30.32 31.81
C LEU A 164 4.52 -30.51 30.44
N ASN A 165 4.46 -31.76 29.96
CA ASN A 165 3.84 -32.10 28.69
C ASN A 165 2.38 -32.54 28.82
N GLU A 166 2.06 -33.40 29.79
CA GLU A 166 0.71 -33.95 30.01
C GLU A 166 0.56 -34.43 31.47
N VAL A 167 -0.64 -34.31 32.02
CA VAL A 167 -1.04 -34.73 33.37
C VAL A 167 -2.36 -35.48 33.28
N GLU A 168 -2.33 -36.77 33.61
CA GLU A 168 -3.47 -37.67 33.48
C GLU A 168 -3.92 -38.14 34.86
N VAL A 169 -5.24 -38.19 35.09
CA VAL A 169 -5.82 -38.59 36.37
C VAL A 169 -6.77 -39.74 36.14
N TYR A 170 -6.56 -40.85 36.84
CA TYR A 170 -7.32 -42.09 36.68
C TYR A 170 -8.04 -42.45 37.99
N PRO A 171 -9.36 -42.72 37.97
CA PRO A 171 -10.09 -43.22 39.13
C PRO A 171 -9.59 -44.61 39.57
N ILE A 172 -9.85 -44.97 40.83
CA ILE A 172 -9.57 -46.33 41.31
C ILE A 172 -10.37 -47.37 40.50
N GLY A 173 -9.69 -48.39 39.99
CA GLY A 173 -10.29 -49.43 39.16
C GLY A 173 -10.72 -49.00 37.74
N SER A 174 -10.29 -47.84 37.25
CA SER A 174 -10.64 -47.33 35.91
C SER A 174 -9.40 -46.90 35.11
N ASP A 175 -9.40 -47.23 33.81
CA ASP A 175 -8.39 -46.79 32.84
C ASP A 175 -8.87 -45.57 32.00
N LEU A 176 -9.93 -44.88 32.43
CA LEU A 176 -10.35 -43.61 31.84
C LEU A 176 -9.57 -42.43 32.47
N ASN A 177 -8.86 -41.65 31.65
CA ASN A 177 -8.27 -40.37 32.10
C ASN A 177 -9.40 -39.34 32.29
N VAL A 178 -9.79 -39.09 33.54
CA VAL A 178 -10.86 -38.13 33.86
C VAL A 178 -10.42 -36.67 33.80
N ALA A 179 -9.12 -36.39 33.69
CA ALA A 179 -8.57 -35.06 33.48
C ALA A 179 -8.55 -34.63 32.00
N LEU A 180 -8.69 -35.56 31.05
CA LEU A 180 -8.63 -35.26 29.61
C LEU A 180 -9.65 -34.18 29.23
N SER A 181 -9.18 -33.09 28.63
CA SER A 181 -9.97 -31.92 28.22
C SER A 181 -10.80 -31.26 29.35
N ARG A 182 -10.41 -31.46 30.62
CA ARG A 182 -11.00 -30.77 31.78
C ARG A 182 -10.45 -29.35 31.93
N PRO A 183 -11.19 -28.44 32.61
CA PRO A 183 -10.69 -27.10 32.91
C PRO A 183 -9.41 -27.13 33.74
N ALA A 184 -8.39 -26.37 33.29
CA ALA A 184 -7.11 -26.25 33.96
C ALA A 184 -6.64 -24.78 34.04
N THR A 185 -5.82 -24.46 35.02
CA THR A 185 -5.18 -23.14 35.20
C THR A 185 -3.87 -23.30 35.99
N GLN A 186 -3.07 -22.24 36.08
CA GLN A 186 -1.74 -22.24 36.70
C GLN A 186 -1.42 -20.89 37.35
N SER A 187 -0.37 -20.83 38.16
CA SER A 187 0.05 -19.64 38.92
C SER A 187 0.39 -18.43 38.04
N SER A 188 1.01 -18.67 36.89
CA SER A 188 1.44 -17.66 35.93
C SER A 188 1.71 -18.31 34.57
N ALA A 189 1.81 -17.54 33.48
CA ALA A 189 2.27 -18.04 32.19
C ALA A 189 3.61 -17.40 31.78
N SER A 190 4.46 -18.20 31.15
CA SER A 190 5.79 -17.83 30.69
C SER A 190 5.76 -17.04 29.39
N GLN A 191 6.68 -16.08 29.24
CA GLN A 191 6.98 -15.46 27.94
C GLN A 191 7.58 -16.44 26.91
N TRP A 192 7.96 -17.65 27.36
CA TRP A 192 8.45 -18.74 26.54
C TRP A 192 7.42 -19.86 26.33
N SER A 193 6.14 -19.63 26.66
CA SER A 193 5.08 -20.53 26.18
C SER A 193 4.97 -20.43 24.65
N THR A 194 4.79 -21.58 24.00
CA THR A 194 4.72 -21.71 22.54
C THR A 194 3.38 -22.30 22.06
N GLN A 195 2.40 -22.43 22.95
CA GLN A 195 1.13 -23.07 22.61
C GLN A 195 0.23 -22.13 21.77
N THR A 196 -0.58 -22.69 20.88
CA THR A 196 -1.59 -21.94 20.11
C THR A 196 -2.93 -22.62 20.23
N VAL A 197 -3.75 -22.17 21.16
CA VAL A 197 -5.09 -22.73 21.40
C VAL A 197 -6.10 -22.15 20.40
N ASP A 198 -6.96 -23.03 19.86
CA ASP A 198 -8.08 -22.68 18.99
C ASP A 198 -9.04 -21.69 19.70
N PRO A 199 -9.41 -20.54 19.07
CA PRO A 199 -10.45 -19.63 19.56
C PRO A 199 -11.77 -20.30 19.99
N LYS A 200 -12.14 -21.45 19.40
CA LYS A 200 -13.31 -22.23 19.84
C LYS A 200 -13.08 -22.94 21.18
N LYS A 201 -11.87 -23.47 21.41
CA LYS A 201 -11.47 -24.04 22.71
C LYS A 201 -11.35 -22.96 23.79
N LEU A 202 -10.86 -21.77 23.43
CA LEU A 202 -10.86 -20.57 24.29
C LEU A 202 -12.28 -20.21 24.78
N ARG A 203 -13.28 -20.18 23.89
CA ARG A 203 -14.69 -19.95 24.27
C ARG A 203 -15.28 -21.04 25.16
N GLN A 204 -14.86 -22.30 24.98
CA GLN A 204 -15.27 -23.41 25.86
C GLN A 204 -14.61 -23.32 27.25
N ALA A 205 -13.33 -22.94 27.32
CA ALA A 205 -12.60 -22.74 28.58
C ALA A 205 -13.12 -21.53 29.38
N ALA A 206 -13.50 -20.44 28.69
CA ALA A 206 -14.03 -19.21 29.31
C ALA A 206 -15.30 -19.42 30.17
N GLY A 207 -15.98 -20.57 30.03
CA GLY A 207 -17.15 -20.91 30.82
C GLY A 207 -16.89 -21.30 32.28
N TRP A 208 -15.64 -21.50 32.73
CA TRP A 208 -15.34 -22.10 34.04
C TRP A 208 -14.34 -21.29 34.89
N SER A 209 -14.67 -21.17 36.18
CA SER A 209 -13.92 -20.50 37.28
C SER A 209 -13.21 -19.18 36.96
N VAL A 210 -13.86 -18.27 36.24
CA VAL A 210 -13.52 -16.85 36.31
C VAL A 210 -13.62 -16.37 37.76
N GLN A 211 -12.55 -15.81 38.33
CA GLN A 211 -12.65 -15.03 39.58
C GLN A 211 -13.40 -13.73 39.30
N TYR A 212 -14.72 -13.78 39.43
CA TYR A 212 -15.60 -12.66 39.13
C TYR A 212 -15.29 -11.42 39.96
N ASP A 213 -14.70 -11.53 41.16
CA ASP A 213 -14.34 -10.38 42.00
C ASP A 213 -13.46 -9.36 41.26
N HIS A 214 -12.41 -9.81 40.56
CA HIS A 214 -11.57 -8.90 39.76
C HIS A 214 -12.34 -8.25 38.61
N ARG A 215 -13.19 -9.01 37.90
CA ARG A 215 -14.03 -8.48 36.81
C ARG A 215 -15.12 -7.53 37.30
N ILE A 216 -15.67 -7.78 38.49
CA ILE A 216 -16.64 -6.91 39.17
C ILE A 216 -15.96 -5.59 39.56
N LEU A 217 -14.77 -5.64 40.17
CA LEU A 217 -14.00 -4.43 40.52
C LEU A 217 -13.71 -3.55 39.29
N ASP A 218 -13.27 -4.14 38.18
CA ASP A 218 -12.99 -3.38 36.96
C ASP A 218 -14.27 -2.89 36.26
N ALA A 219 -15.35 -3.67 36.29
CA ALA A 219 -16.66 -3.22 35.83
C ALA A 219 -17.23 -2.08 36.71
N LEU A 220 -17.01 -2.09 38.03
CA LEU A 220 -17.41 -1.02 38.95
C LEU A 220 -16.63 0.27 38.64
N LYS A 221 -15.30 0.19 38.48
CA LYS A 221 -14.46 1.33 38.08
C LYS A 221 -14.91 1.92 36.73
N LEU A 222 -15.18 1.08 35.74
CA LEU A 222 -15.66 1.52 34.43
C LEU A 222 -17.07 2.14 34.54
N ALA A 223 -17.99 1.52 35.29
CA ALA A 223 -19.34 2.06 35.52
C ALA A 223 -19.30 3.41 36.24
N ARG A 224 -18.41 3.59 37.23
CA ARG A 224 -18.22 4.85 37.95
C ARG A 224 -17.71 5.96 37.03
N ARG A 225 -16.64 5.71 36.26
CA ARG A 225 -16.13 6.65 35.22
C ARG A 225 -17.19 6.97 34.16
N THR A 226 -17.98 5.96 33.76
CA THR A 226 -19.09 6.14 32.81
C THR A 226 -20.18 7.04 33.39
N LEU A 227 -20.53 6.87 34.67
CA LEU A 227 -21.50 7.71 35.37
C LEU A 227 -20.99 9.15 35.51
N GLU A 228 -19.75 9.34 35.95
CA GLU A 228 -19.11 10.66 36.07
C GLU A 228 -19.12 11.42 34.74
N TYR A 229 -18.76 10.75 33.64
CA TYR A 229 -18.83 11.30 32.29
C TYR A 229 -20.26 11.70 31.90
N VAL A 230 -21.25 10.81 32.05
CA VAL A 230 -22.65 11.11 31.72
C VAL A 230 -23.21 12.24 32.60
N GLU A 231 -22.86 12.25 33.88
CA GLU A 231 -23.25 13.28 34.85
C GLU A 231 -22.56 14.63 34.69
N SER A 232 -21.50 14.71 33.86
CA SER A 232 -20.93 15.99 33.41
C SER A 232 -21.85 16.70 32.43
N SER A 233 -22.64 15.94 31.65
CA SER A 233 -23.64 16.47 30.70
C SER A 233 -25.05 16.54 31.30
N ALA A 234 -25.50 15.51 32.01
CA ALA A 234 -26.82 15.48 32.64
C ALA A 234 -26.90 14.51 33.83
N LYS A 235 -27.40 14.97 34.98
CA LYS A 235 -27.50 14.17 36.21
C LYS A 235 -28.40 12.93 36.08
N ARG A 236 -28.02 11.86 36.77
CA ARG A 236 -28.67 10.53 36.75
C ARG A 236 -28.82 9.97 38.18
N PRO A 237 -29.49 10.68 39.12
CA PRO A 237 -29.51 10.33 40.54
C PRO A 237 -30.07 8.93 40.86
N GLY A 238 -31.00 8.42 40.04
CA GLY A 238 -31.51 7.05 40.17
C GLY A 238 -30.49 5.97 39.77
N LEU A 239 -29.69 6.22 38.74
CA LEU A 239 -28.63 5.29 38.31
C LEU A 239 -27.41 5.38 39.24
N ALA A 240 -27.08 6.58 39.70
CA ALA A 240 -26.04 6.80 40.72
C ALA A 240 -26.33 6.01 42.00
N ARG A 241 -27.57 6.11 42.53
CA ARG A 241 -27.99 5.35 43.72
C ARG A 241 -27.87 3.84 43.51
N ARG A 242 -28.32 3.32 42.37
CA ARG A 242 -28.20 1.88 42.03
C ARG A 242 -26.73 1.43 41.98
N LEU A 243 -25.84 2.26 41.43
CA LEU A 243 -24.40 1.94 41.39
C LEU A 243 -23.77 1.95 42.78
N ASP A 244 -24.11 2.93 43.63
CA ASP A 244 -23.66 3.01 45.02
C ASP A 244 -24.16 1.82 45.86
N GLU A 245 -25.39 1.36 45.62
CA GLU A 245 -25.97 0.17 46.27
C GLU A 245 -25.23 -1.11 45.86
N MET A 246 -24.93 -1.29 44.57
CA MET A 246 -24.12 -2.41 44.08
C MET A 246 -22.70 -2.38 44.65
N GLU A 247 -22.04 -1.22 44.62
CA GLU A 247 -20.67 -1.08 45.15
C GLU A 247 -20.60 -1.42 46.64
N LYS A 248 -21.53 -0.91 47.47
CA LYS A 248 -21.65 -1.27 48.89
C LYS A 248 -21.91 -2.77 49.10
N HIS A 249 -22.70 -3.40 48.22
CA HIS A 249 -22.99 -4.83 48.32
C HIS A 249 -21.74 -5.68 48.05
N HIS A 250 -20.91 -5.31 47.07
CA HIS A 250 -19.63 -5.96 46.79
C HIS A 250 -18.60 -5.71 47.91
N GLN A 251 -18.41 -4.46 48.34
CA GLN A 251 -17.48 -4.09 49.42
C GLN A 251 -17.77 -4.80 50.75
N ALA A 252 -19.04 -5.11 51.04
CA ALA A 252 -19.45 -5.83 52.25
C ALA A 252 -19.16 -7.34 52.20
N GLY A 253 -18.54 -7.87 51.13
CA GLY A 253 -18.31 -9.30 50.93
C GLY A 253 -19.59 -10.11 50.74
N LYS A 254 -20.70 -9.46 50.36
CA LYS A 254 -22.05 -10.07 50.33
C LYS A 254 -22.41 -10.73 49.00
N VAL A 255 -21.54 -10.70 48.00
CA VAL A 255 -21.70 -11.43 46.74
C VAL A 255 -21.22 -12.88 46.95
N PRO A 256 -22.10 -13.90 47.01
CA PRO A 256 -21.66 -15.29 47.08
C PRO A 256 -20.97 -15.68 45.77
N SER A 257 -19.98 -16.59 45.84
CA SER A 257 -19.28 -17.14 44.67
C SER A 257 -20.24 -17.57 43.56
N ASP A 258 -21.35 -18.19 43.97
CA ASP A 258 -22.30 -18.87 43.10
C ASP A 258 -23.22 -17.88 42.36
N ASN A 259 -23.31 -16.64 42.84
CA ASN A 259 -24.09 -15.55 42.23
C ASN A 259 -23.20 -14.47 41.57
N ALA A 260 -21.88 -14.58 41.63
CA ALA A 260 -20.97 -13.53 41.17
C ALA A 260 -21.08 -13.25 39.65
N ARG A 261 -21.42 -14.27 38.85
CA ARG A 261 -21.75 -14.10 37.42
C ARG A 261 -22.96 -13.19 37.21
N GLU A 262 -24.03 -13.43 37.96
CA GLU A 262 -25.28 -12.68 37.84
C GLU A 262 -25.09 -11.23 38.31
N PHE A 263 -24.39 -11.03 39.43
CA PHE A 263 -24.02 -9.70 39.91
C PHE A 263 -23.17 -8.92 38.88
N TYR A 264 -22.20 -9.58 38.25
CA TYR A 264 -21.41 -9.00 37.16
C TYR A 264 -22.30 -8.59 35.97
N LEU A 265 -23.21 -9.47 35.51
CA LEU A 265 -24.11 -9.14 34.40
C LEU A 265 -25.05 -7.97 34.75
N GLN A 266 -25.62 -7.94 35.95
CA GLN A 266 -26.45 -6.82 36.42
C GLN A 266 -25.68 -5.49 36.43
N LEU A 267 -24.41 -5.52 36.83
CA LEU A 267 -23.53 -4.35 36.81
C LEU A 267 -23.20 -3.89 35.38
N ARG A 268 -22.97 -4.83 34.45
CA ARG A 268 -22.79 -4.53 33.02
C ARG A 268 -24.06 -3.92 32.42
N TRP A 269 -25.23 -4.44 32.74
CA TRP A 269 -26.52 -3.85 32.34
C TRP A 269 -26.72 -2.45 32.92
N LEU A 270 -26.42 -2.22 34.20
CA LEU A 270 -26.47 -0.89 34.80
C LEU A 270 -25.49 0.09 34.10
N ARG A 271 -24.28 -0.35 33.77
CA ARG A 271 -23.32 0.46 32.99
C ARG A 271 -23.87 0.82 31.62
N ARG A 272 -24.50 -0.14 30.94
CA ARG A 272 -25.16 0.07 29.64
C ARG A 272 -26.31 1.08 29.74
N GLU A 273 -27.16 0.97 30.75
CA GLU A 273 -28.21 1.97 31.02
C GLU A 273 -27.64 3.37 31.24
N ILE A 274 -26.56 3.48 32.02
CA ILE A 274 -25.86 4.76 32.27
C ILE A 274 -25.37 5.36 30.95
N ILE A 275 -24.59 4.64 30.15
CA ILE A 275 -23.98 5.21 28.93
C ILE A 275 -25.03 5.53 27.85
N LEU A 276 -26.04 4.68 27.65
CA LEU A 276 -27.12 4.92 26.68
C LEU A 276 -28.06 6.06 27.11
N SER A 277 -28.00 6.50 28.37
CA SER A 277 -28.69 7.69 28.86
C SER A 277 -27.95 9.01 28.57
N HIS A 278 -26.78 9.00 27.92
CA HIS A 278 -26.09 10.23 27.53
C HIS A 278 -26.97 11.08 26.58
N PRO A 279 -27.16 12.39 26.83
CA PRO A 279 -28.09 13.22 26.04
C PRO A 279 -27.81 13.24 24.54
N GLU A 280 -26.56 13.15 24.10
CA GLU A 280 -26.22 13.24 22.68
C GLU A 280 -26.53 11.95 21.90
N LEU A 281 -26.83 10.86 22.63
CA LEU A 281 -27.40 9.63 22.08
C LEU A 281 -28.93 9.69 21.95
N ASP A 282 -29.59 10.81 22.25
CA ASP A 282 -31.05 10.94 22.13
C ASP A 282 -31.48 11.13 20.67
N PHE A 283 -31.59 10.01 19.95
CA PHE A 283 -32.15 9.92 18.61
C PHE A 283 -32.85 8.57 18.43
N ALA A 284 -33.96 8.56 17.68
CA ALA A 284 -34.88 7.42 17.64
C ALA A 284 -34.35 6.20 16.85
N SER A 285 -33.56 6.44 15.80
CA SER A 285 -33.20 5.40 14.84
C SER A 285 -31.76 5.52 14.32
N LEU A 286 -31.19 4.37 13.95
CA LEU A 286 -29.95 4.28 13.17
C LEU A 286 -30.26 3.87 11.73
N LEU A 287 -29.46 4.35 10.79
CA LEU A 287 -29.26 3.73 9.48
C LEU A 287 -28.04 2.82 9.58
N ILE A 288 -28.15 1.61 9.03
CA ILE A 288 -27.05 0.66 8.86
C ILE A 288 -27.06 0.12 7.44
N ASN A 289 -25.95 -0.51 7.02
CA ASN A 289 -25.80 -1.19 5.74
C ASN A 289 -25.54 -2.69 5.96
N LYS A 290 -26.47 -3.57 5.56
CA LYS A 290 -26.35 -5.03 5.67
C LYS A 290 -25.83 -5.65 4.37
N ARG A 291 -24.60 -6.16 4.40
CA ARG A 291 -23.92 -6.79 3.25
C ARG A 291 -22.82 -7.74 3.75
N PRO A 292 -22.46 -8.80 3.00
CA PRO A 292 -21.27 -9.57 3.35
C PRO A 292 -19.99 -8.72 3.21
N PRO A 293 -18.89 -9.08 3.89
CA PRO A 293 -17.55 -8.64 3.50
C PRO A 293 -17.30 -8.98 2.02
N THR A 294 -16.45 -8.20 1.34
CA THR A 294 -16.18 -8.48 -0.09
C THR A 294 -15.37 -9.75 -0.25
N ASN A 295 -15.55 -10.48 -1.35
CA ASN A 295 -14.91 -11.78 -1.53
C ASN A 295 -13.42 -11.70 -1.91
N TYR A 296 -12.83 -10.52 -1.79
CA TYR A 296 -11.41 -10.27 -1.92
C TYR A 296 -11.02 -9.17 -0.92
N SER A 297 -10.24 -9.54 0.09
CA SER A 297 -9.59 -8.59 1.01
C SER A 297 -8.39 -7.95 0.30
N HIS A 298 -8.40 -6.63 0.17
CA HIS A 298 -7.28 -5.74 -0.17
C HIS A 298 -7.82 -4.32 -0.25
N MET A 299 -7.07 -3.31 0.21
CA MET A 299 -7.65 -1.98 0.43
C MET A 299 -8.19 -1.35 -0.87
N CYS A 300 -7.54 -1.60 -2.01
CA CYS A 300 -8.02 -1.12 -3.32
C CYS A 300 -9.27 -1.82 -3.86
N ASP A 301 -9.40 -3.15 -3.68
CA ASP A 301 -10.24 -4.00 -4.55
C ASP A 301 -11.64 -4.27 -3.97
N GLN A 302 -11.80 -4.18 -2.65
CA GLN A 302 -13.10 -4.29 -1.96
C GLN A 302 -14.15 -3.28 -2.47
N TYR A 303 -13.71 -2.16 -3.04
CA TYR A 303 -14.59 -1.13 -3.58
C TYR A 303 -15.10 -1.43 -5.01
N LEU A 304 -14.51 -2.41 -5.71
CA LEU A 304 -14.92 -2.76 -7.07
C LEU A 304 -16.14 -3.69 -7.04
N ALA A 305 -17.12 -3.41 -7.91
CA ALA A 305 -18.37 -4.15 -7.98
C ALA A 305 -18.19 -5.66 -8.27
N GLN A 306 -17.12 -6.03 -8.99
CA GLN A 306 -16.78 -7.42 -9.26
C GLN A 306 -16.51 -8.26 -7.99
N HIS A 307 -16.12 -7.64 -6.88
CA HIS A 307 -15.79 -8.30 -5.60
C HIS A 307 -16.93 -8.31 -4.58
N ASN A 308 -18.09 -7.75 -4.93
CA ASN A 308 -19.23 -7.59 -4.04
C ASN A 308 -20.34 -8.62 -4.32
N GLU A 309 -21.01 -9.02 -3.24
CA GLU A 309 -22.09 -10.02 -3.20
C GLU A 309 -23.37 -9.40 -2.63
N PRO A 310 -24.56 -9.91 -3.00
CA PRO A 310 -25.81 -9.26 -2.65
C PRO A 310 -26.15 -9.32 -1.16
N GLY A 311 -26.96 -8.35 -0.71
CA GLY A 311 -27.48 -8.26 0.65
C GLY A 311 -28.62 -7.24 0.77
N PRO A 312 -29.32 -7.16 1.92
CA PRO A 312 -30.48 -6.27 2.10
C PRO A 312 -30.15 -4.77 1.94
N GLY A 313 -28.87 -4.40 2.10
CA GLY A 313 -28.40 -3.04 1.93
C GLY A 313 -28.87 -2.11 3.04
N LEU A 314 -29.48 -0.99 2.68
CA LEU A 314 -29.88 0.04 3.63
C LEU A 314 -31.01 -0.42 4.55
N VAL A 315 -30.76 -0.41 5.85
CA VAL A 315 -31.70 -0.81 6.90
C VAL A 315 -31.81 0.26 7.96
N ARG A 316 -33.04 0.59 8.37
CA ARG A 316 -33.32 1.41 9.53
C ARG A 316 -33.50 0.52 10.77
N LEU A 317 -32.78 0.81 11.84
CA LEU A 317 -33.01 0.25 13.17
C LEU A 317 -33.77 1.28 14.02
N ASP A 318 -35.05 1.04 14.23
CA ASP A 318 -35.88 1.82 15.18
C ASP A 318 -35.72 1.23 16.60
N ASP A 319 -35.79 2.08 17.63
CA ASP A 319 -35.61 1.70 19.05
C ASP A 319 -34.25 0.99 19.31
N TRP A 320 -33.20 1.48 18.67
CA TRP A 320 -31.86 0.86 18.66
C TRP A 320 -31.20 0.68 20.03
N LYS A 321 -31.68 1.35 21.08
CA LYS A 321 -31.16 1.23 22.45
C LYS A 321 -31.71 0.01 23.20
N SER A 322 -32.84 -0.55 22.77
CA SER A 322 -33.52 -1.62 23.49
C SER A 322 -32.84 -2.99 23.28
N GLY A 323 -33.34 -4.00 23.99
CA GLY A 323 -32.90 -5.39 23.80
C GLY A 323 -33.41 -6.04 22.52
N GLN A 324 -34.30 -5.38 21.75
CA GLN A 324 -34.90 -5.90 20.51
C GLN A 324 -35.14 -4.77 19.48
N PRO A 325 -34.08 -4.16 18.88
CA PRO A 325 -34.23 -3.16 17.83
C PRO A 325 -35.08 -3.63 16.65
N LYS A 326 -35.97 -2.77 16.16
CA LYS A 326 -36.82 -3.08 15.00
C LYS A 326 -36.08 -2.74 13.70
N SER A 327 -35.73 -3.78 12.95
CA SER A 327 -35.12 -3.67 11.61
C SER A 327 -36.17 -3.43 10.51
N VAL A 328 -35.91 -2.47 9.62
CA VAL A 328 -36.73 -2.15 8.45
C VAL A 328 -35.84 -1.98 7.21
N GLU A 329 -35.98 -2.87 6.23
CA GLU A 329 -35.26 -2.81 4.94
C GLU A 329 -35.81 -1.68 4.07
N LEU A 330 -34.94 -0.72 3.71
CA LEU A 330 -35.35 0.50 3.01
C LEU A 330 -35.36 0.35 1.49
N LEU A 331 -34.63 -0.63 0.93
CA LEU A 331 -34.50 -0.87 -0.52
C LEU A 331 -35.29 -2.08 -1.03
N LYS A 332 -35.96 -2.82 -0.14
CA LYS A 332 -36.78 -3.97 -0.49
C LYS A 332 -37.81 -3.60 -1.56
N ASP A 333 -37.90 -4.44 -2.59
CA ASP A 333 -38.80 -4.33 -3.76
C ASP A 333 -38.64 -3.04 -4.60
N LYS A 334 -37.51 -2.31 -4.48
CA LYS A 334 -37.26 -1.02 -5.18
C LYS A 334 -36.11 -1.04 -6.18
N LEU A 335 -35.16 -1.96 -6.01
CA LEU A 335 -33.99 -2.15 -6.87
C LEU A 335 -33.83 -3.65 -7.17
N PRO A 336 -33.06 -4.03 -8.22
CA PRO A 336 -32.67 -5.42 -8.45
C PRO A 336 -31.93 -6.05 -7.26
N GLU A 337 -31.73 -7.37 -7.28
CA GLU A 337 -30.83 -8.01 -6.33
C GLU A 337 -29.41 -7.45 -6.49
N GLY A 338 -28.82 -6.94 -5.42
CA GLY A 338 -27.60 -6.16 -5.49
C GLY A 338 -26.93 -5.90 -4.15
N CYS A 339 -25.89 -5.08 -4.19
CA CYS A 339 -25.08 -4.72 -3.03
C CYS A 339 -24.97 -3.20 -2.91
N THR A 340 -25.04 -2.65 -1.70
CA THR A 340 -24.84 -1.22 -1.43
C THR A 340 -23.55 -0.93 -0.68
N LEU A 341 -22.84 0.13 -1.06
CA LEU A 341 -21.66 0.62 -0.33
C LEU A 341 -21.87 2.03 0.22
N ARG A 342 -21.24 2.25 1.40
CA ARG A 342 -20.89 3.54 2.02
C ARG A 342 -21.94 4.64 1.82
N PRO A 343 -23.11 4.54 2.49
CA PRO A 343 -24.13 5.59 2.45
C PRO A 343 -23.68 6.85 3.23
N ASP A 344 -24.19 8.02 2.83
CA ASP A 344 -24.17 9.27 3.61
C ASP A 344 -25.58 9.86 3.73
N LEU A 345 -25.83 10.57 4.84
CA LEU A 345 -27.11 11.17 5.19
C LEU A 345 -27.09 12.68 4.93
N SER A 346 -28.07 13.22 4.22
CA SER A 346 -28.18 14.66 3.96
C SER A 346 -28.25 15.45 5.27
N PHE A 347 -27.77 16.70 5.27
CA PHE A 347 -27.68 17.48 6.52
C PHE A 347 -29.04 17.72 7.21
N ASP A 348 -30.14 17.74 6.44
CA ASP A 348 -31.51 17.81 6.96
C ASP A 348 -32.07 16.48 7.49
N GLY A 349 -31.32 15.38 7.38
CA GLY A 349 -31.71 14.04 7.82
C GLY A 349 -32.77 13.34 6.95
N ARG A 350 -33.06 13.84 5.74
CA ARG A 350 -34.21 13.38 4.92
C ARG A 350 -33.85 12.48 3.74
N ARG A 351 -32.61 12.50 3.25
CA ARG A 351 -32.18 11.77 2.05
C ARG A 351 -30.88 11.02 2.31
N VAL A 352 -30.74 9.86 1.70
CA VAL A 352 -29.54 9.02 1.78
C VAL A 352 -28.95 8.91 0.38
N VAL A 353 -27.69 9.29 0.21
CA VAL A 353 -26.93 8.99 -1.01
C VAL A 353 -26.09 7.74 -0.76
N PHE A 354 -26.00 6.85 -1.74
CA PHE A 354 -25.30 5.56 -1.60
C PHE A 354 -24.85 5.03 -2.96
N ALA A 355 -23.87 4.13 -2.96
CA ALA A 355 -23.48 3.38 -4.16
C ALA A 355 -24.25 2.06 -4.22
N PHE A 356 -24.69 1.64 -5.41
CA PHE A 356 -25.38 0.36 -5.64
C PHE A 356 -24.78 -0.37 -6.85
N ASN A 357 -24.65 -1.69 -6.71
CA ASN A 357 -24.16 -2.63 -7.72
C ASN A 357 -25.25 -3.68 -7.99
N ASP A 358 -25.64 -3.81 -9.26
CA ASP A 358 -26.59 -4.81 -9.72
C ASP A 358 -25.93 -6.20 -9.83
N CYS A 359 -26.28 -7.09 -8.90
CA CYS A 359 -25.74 -8.45 -8.86
C CYS A 359 -26.45 -9.42 -9.83
N THR A 360 -27.53 -9.01 -10.49
CA THR A 360 -28.19 -9.83 -11.53
C THR A 360 -27.33 -9.97 -12.79
N ILE A 361 -26.37 -9.05 -13.00
CA ILE A 361 -25.34 -9.14 -14.03
C ILE A 361 -24.44 -10.35 -13.72
N GLN A 362 -24.53 -11.37 -14.58
CA GLN A 362 -23.89 -12.67 -14.37
C GLN A 362 -22.36 -12.61 -14.44
N ASP A 363 -21.80 -11.92 -15.45
CA ASP A 363 -20.36 -11.71 -15.51
C ASP A 363 -19.95 -10.63 -14.51
N ARG A 364 -19.32 -11.07 -13.41
CA ARG A 364 -18.83 -10.18 -12.34
C ARG A 364 -17.90 -9.08 -12.86
N ARG A 365 -17.18 -9.30 -13.97
CA ARG A 365 -16.27 -8.31 -14.59
C ARG A 365 -17.00 -7.15 -15.28
N HIS A 366 -18.31 -7.28 -15.49
CA HIS A 366 -19.18 -6.28 -16.11
C HIS A 366 -20.01 -5.48 -15.10
N ARG A 367 -20.04 -5.94 -13.84
CA ARG A 367 -20.68 -5.25 -12.71
C ARG A 367 -20.00 -3.91 -12.43
N ARG A 368 -20.78 -2.92 -11.99
CA ARG A 368 -20.32 -1.57 -11.68
C ARG A 368 -21.13 -0.98 -10.53
N PHE A 369 -20.48 -0.17 -9.70
CA PHE A 369 -21.17 0.71 -8.77
C PHE A 369 -21.63 2.00 -9.47
N TRP A 370 -22.88 2.38 -9.23
CA TRP A 370 -23.43 3.68 -9.57
C TRP A 370 -24.04 4.33 -8.34
N LEU A 371 -24.12 5.65 -8.34
CA LEU A 371 -24.70 6.40 -7.23
C LEU A 371 -26.22 6.46 -7.33
N TYR A 372 -26.89 6.36 -6.19
CA TYR A 372 -28.33 6.47 -6.01
C TYR A 372 -28.66 7.42 -4.85
N GLU A 373 -29.81 8.06 -4.94
CA GLU A 373 -30.40 8.90 -3.89
C GLU A 373 -31.74 8.29 -3.46
N LEU A 374 -31.92 8.08 -2.15
CA LEU A 374 -33.15 7.61 -1.51
C LEU A 374 -33.75 8.75 -0.69
N ASP A 375 -34.99 9.12 -1.00
CA ASP A 375 -35.81 9.98 -0.15
C ASP A 375 -36.49 9.14 0.95
N LEU A 376 -36.27 9.49 2.22
CA LEU A 376 -36.72 8.68 3.37
C LEU A 376 -38.21 8.82 3.67
N ALA A 377 -38.88 9.86 3.16
CA ALA A 377 -40.30 10.13 3.43
C ALA A 377 -41.22 9.40 2.42
N SER A 378 -40.89 9.50 1.14
CA SER A 378 -41.57 8.79 0.04
C SER A 378 -41.06 7.36 -0.17
N GLY A 379 -39.85 7.06 0.33
CA GLY A 379 -39.17 5.79 0.10
C GLY A 379 -38.67 5.60 -1.34
N ARG A 380 -38.70 6.65 -2.19
CA ARG A 380 -38.28 6.58 -3.60
C ARG A 380 -36.76 6.58 -3.72
N ALA A 381 -36.21 5.54 -4.35
CA ALA A 381 -34.81 5.49 -4.80
C ALA A 381 -34.69 5.95 -6.27
N ARG A 382 -33.63 6.67 -6.61
CA ARG A 382 -33.31 7.14 -7.97
C ARG A 382 -31.83 6.98 -8.26
N GLN A 383 -31.48 6.45 -9.43
CA GLN A 383 -30.10 6.42 -9.94
C GLN A 383 -29.67 7.83 -10.37
N ILE A 384 -28.47 8.26 -9.98
CA ILE A 384 -27.94 9.61 -10.22
C ILE A 384 -26.60 9.65 -10.99
N THR A 385 -25.86 8.54 -11.08
CA THR A 385 -24.76 8.36 -12.06
C THR A 385 -24.94 7.09 -12.89
N GLY A 386 -24.20 6.92 -13.99
CA GLY A 386 -24.43 5.85 -14.97
C GLY A 386 -25.62 6.09 -15.89
N THR A 387 -26.10 7.34 -15.98
CA THR A 387 -27.25 7.74 -16.82
C THR A 387 -26.79 8.16 -18.22
N PRO A 388 -27.68 8.35 -19.22
CA PRO A 388 -27.27 8.85 -20.55
C PRO A 388 -26.64 10.25 -20.57
N ALA A 389 -26.89 11.07 -19.54
CA ALA A 389 -26.25 12.39 -19.39
C ALA A 389 -24.81 12.29 -18.87
N ASP A 390 -24.40 11.11 -18.40
CA ASP A 390 -23.13 10.88 -17.73
C ASP A 390 -21.95 10.76 -18.75
N PRO A 391 -20.88 11.55 -18.62
CA PRO A 391 -19.69 11.43 -19.45
C PRO A 391 -18.89 10.15 -19.13
N LEU A 392 -19.30 9.02 -19.73
CA LEU A 392 -18.65 7.72 -19.59
C LEU A 392 -17.33 7.60 -20.38
N ALA A 393 -16.34 8.45 -20.11
CA ALA A 393 -14.96 8.40 -20.61
C ALA A 393 -14.01 9.22 -19.73
N GLY A 394 -12.69 8.98 -19.82
CA GLY A 394 -11.69 9.85 -19.19
C GLY A 394 -11.53 11.20 -19.90
N ARG A 395 -10.83 12.17 -19.26
CA ARG A 395 -10.59 13.54 -19.78
C ARG A 395 -9.99 13.56 -21.20
N ASP A 396 -9.17 12.57 -21.52
CA ASP A 396 -8.50 12.38 -22.81
C ASP A 396 -9.25 11.43 -23.77
N GLY A 397 -10.43 10.95 -23.39
CA GLY A 397 -11.22 9.97 -24.14
C GLY A 397 -10.76 8.51 -23.94
N ARG A 398 -9.83 8.24 -23.01
CA ARG A 398 -9.42 6.86 -22.68
C ARG A 398 -10.61 6.02 -22.19
N GLN A 399 -10.60 4.74 -22.56
CA GLN A 399 -11.56 3.72 -22.17
C GLN A 399 -10.81 2.39 -21.94
N THR A 400 -10.12 2.29 -20.80
CA THR A 400 -9.33 1.13 -20.38
C THR A 400 -9.76 0.56 -19.03
N VAL A 401 -10.68 1.25 -18.35
CA VAL A 401 -11.29 0.87 -17.08
C VAL A 401 -12.82 1.06 -17.18
N LEU A 402 -13.60 0.13 -16.64
CA LEU A 402 -15.03 0.36 -16.42
C LEU A 402 -15.25 1.48 -15.40
N ILE A 403 -16.04 2.47 -15.77
CA ILE A 403 -16.43 3.56 -14.88
C ILE A 403 -17.34 3.00 -13.79
N GLU A 404 -16.95 3.27 -12.55
CA GLU A 404 -17.63 2.93 -11.31
C GLU A 404 -17.55 4.16 -10.39
N ASP A 405 -18.62 4.46 -9.66
CA ASP A 405 -18.72 5.59 -8.74
C ASP A 405 -19.21 5.12 -7.35
N TRP A 406 -18.50 5.48 -6.28
CA TRP A 406 -18.83 5.08 -4.91
C TRP A 406 -18.33 6.09 -3.85
N ASP A 407 -18.47 5.76 -2.56
CA ASP A 407 -18.20 6.62 -1.40
C ASP A 407 -18.75 8.07 -1.55
N PRO A 408 -20.06 8.24 -1.80
CA PRO A 408 -20.66 9.56 -1.93
C PRO A 408 -20.81 10.26 -0.57
N CYS A 409 -20.61 11.58 -0.55
CA CYS A 409 -20.89 12.44 0.58
C CYS A 409 -21.58 13.75 0.12
N TYR A 410 -22.56 14.23 0.89
CA TYR A 410 -23.23 15.49 0.61
C TYR A 410 -22.35 16.70 0.92
N LEU A 411 -22.33 17.67 0.01
CA LEU A 411 -21.65 18.96 0.18
C LEU A 411 -22.62 20.02 0.74
N PRO A 412 -22.11 21.05 1.46
CA PRO A 412 -22.96 22.13 2.00
C PRO A 412 -23.69 22.95 0.93
N ASP A 413 -23.18 22.98 -0.31
CA ASP A 413 -23.82 23.64 -1.46
C ASP A 413 -24.96 22.79 -2.08
N GLY A 414 -25.28 21.64 -1.50
CA GLY A 414 -26.25 20.67 -2.02
C GLY A 414 -25.71 19.76 -3.12
N GLY A 415 -24.44 19.92 -3.53
CA GLY A 415 -23.74 18.98 -4.40
C GLY A 415 -23.37 17.67 -3.71
N ILE A 416 -22.73 16.78 -4.47
CA ILE A 416 -22.26 15.47 -3.99
C ILE A 416 -20.81 15.31 -4.42
N VAL A 417 -19.93 14.98 -3.48
CA VAL A 417 -18.55 14.51 -3.73
C VAL A 417 -18.53 12.99 -3.66
N PHE A 418 -17.69 12.33 -4.46
CA PHE A 418 -17.60 10.86 -4.52
C PHE A 418 -16.26 10.40 -5.11
N VAL A 419 -15.97 9.10 -5.03
CA VAL A 419 -14.79 8.44 -5.60
C VAL A 419 -15.15 7.77 -6.94
N SER A 420 -14.27 7.85 -7.94
CA SER A 420 -14.53 7.26 -9.25
C SER A 420 -13.28 6.84 -10.06
N THR A 421 -13.43 5.78 -10.86
CA THR A 421 -12.43 5.26 -11.82
C THR A 421 -12.35 6.04 -13.15
N ARG A 422 -13.05 7.19 -13.26
CA ARG A 422 -13.07 8.07 -14.45
C ARG A 422 -11.71 8.60 -14.88
N ASN A 423 -10.66 8.49 -14.05
CA ASN A 423 -9.30 8.84 -14.46
C ASN A 423 -8.67 7.82 -15.44
N GLN A 424 -9.24 6.61 -15.56
CA GLN A 424 -8.85 5.58 -16.53
C GLN A 424 -7.38 5.10 -16.38
N THR A 425 -6.91 4.92 -15.15
CA THR A 425 -5.57 4.39 -14.85
C THR A 425 -5.59 3.24 -13.83
N TYR A 426 -4.43 2.63 -13.58
CA TYR A 426 -4.23 1.45 -12.73
C TYR A 426 -3.10 1.66 -11.72
N GLY A 427 -3.22 1.05 -10.54
CA GLY A 427 -2.16 1.07 -9.52
C GLY A 427 -0.92 0.25 -9.93
N ARG A 428 0.29 0.80 -9.72
CA ARG A 428 1.55 0.28 -10.27
C ARG A 428 2.03 -1.05 -9.66
N CYS A 429 1.66 -1.37 -8.42
CA CYS A 429 2.18 -2.55 -7.71
C CYS A 429 1.36 -3.84 -7.93
N HIS A 430 0.15 -3.77 -8.54
CA HIS A 430 -0.80 -4.90 -8.61
C HIS A 430 -0.55 -5.92 -9.74
N GLY A 431 0.57 -5.81 -10.45
CA GLY A 431 1.02 -6.80 -11.45
C GLY A 431 0.11 -6.92 -12.68
N SER A 432 -0.75 -7.93 -12.68
CA SER A 432 -1.75 -8.19 -13.73
C SER A 432 -3.18 -8.30 -13.18
N ARG A 433 -3.44 -7.84 -11.95
CA ARG A 433 -4.77 -7.82 -11.34
C ARG A 433 -5.57 -6.61 -11.84
N TYR A 434 -6.89 -6.74 -11.99
CA TYR A 434 -7.75 -5.61 -12.38
C TYR A 434 -7.99 -4.74 -11.15
N THR A 435 -7.05 -3.82 -10.91
CA THR A 435 -7.10 -2.88 -9.78
C THR A 435 -6.90 -1.45 -10.31
N PRO A 436 -7.98 -0.78 -10.75
CA PRO A 436 -7.90 0.60 -11.20
C PRO A 436 -7.47 1.57 -10.09
N ALA A 437 -6.87 2.69 -10.50
CA ALA A 437 -6.81 3.88 -9.68
C ALA A 437 -8.19 4.58 -9.71
N TYR A 438 -8.47 5.38 -8.68
CA TYR A 438 -9.72 6.14 -8.57
C TYR A 438 -9.49 7.41 -7.75
N MET A 439 -10.15 8.48 -8.17
CA MET A 439 -9.92 9.86 -7.72
C MET A 439 -11.21 10.47 -7.15
N VAL A 440 -11.10 11.64 -6.53
CA VAL A 440 -12.24 12.42 -6.02
C VAL A 440 -12.90 13.23 -7.14
N TYR A 441 -14.21 13.10 -7.29
CA TYR A 441 -15.07 13.82 -8.24
C TYR A 441 -16.21 14.54 -7.49
N ARG A 442 -16.82 15.53 -8.14
CA ARG A 442 -18.10 16.11 -7.69
C ARG A 442 -19.13 16.19 -8.81
N MET A 443 -20.39 16.27 -8.42
CA MET A 443 -21.50 16.78 -9.23
C MET A 443 -22.24 17.90 -8.49
N THR A 444 -22.91 18.78 -9.23
CA THR A 444 -23.80 19.81 -8.71
C THR A 444 -25.19 19.20 -8.51
N GLY A 445 -25.75 19.34 -7.31
CA GLY A 445 -26.98 18.65 -6.92
C GLY A 445 -26.84 17.13 -7.15
N SER A 446 -27.69 16.61 -8.03
CA SER A 446 -27.71 15.21 -8.44
C SER A 446 -27.80 15.07 -9.97
N ASP A 447 -27.10 15.94 -10.69
CA ASP A 447 -27.03 15.98 -12.15
C ASP A 447 -25.71 15.35 -12.66
N ALA A 448 -25.82 14.16 -13.26
CA ALA A 448 -24.72 13.44 -13.88
C ALA A 448 -23.99 14.23 -14.98
N GLY A 449 -24.66 15.17 -15.64
CA GLY A 449 -24.06 16.02 -16.67
C GLY A 449 -23.02 17.02 -16.13
N THR A 450 -22.99 17.21 -14.80
CA THR A 450 -22.06 18.14 -14.11
C THR A 450 -20.88 17.44 -13.43
N VAL A 451 -20.70 16.14 -13.66
CA VAL A 451 -19.60 15.36 -13.06
C VAL A 451 -18.24 15.88 -13.53
N ARG A 452 -17.42 16.32 -12.58
CA ARG A 452 -16.04 16.79 -12.83
C ARG A 452 -15.05 16.30 -11.77
N PRO A 453 -13.77 16.12 -12.12
CA PRO A 453 -12.74 15.81 -11.13
C PRO A 453 -12.53 16.98 -10.16
N LEU A 454 -12.24 16.63 -8.90
CA LEU A 454 -11.64 17.52 -7.92
C LEU A 454 -10.14 17.27 -7.80
N SER A 455 -9.70 16.01 -7.92
CA SER A 455 -8.30 15.62 -7.80
C SER A 455 -7.75 14.93 -9.05
N PHE A 456 -6.41 14.93 -9.16
CA PHE A 456 -5.67 14.44 -10.33
C PHE A 456 -4.48 13.55 -9.95
N GLY A 457 -4.60 12.74 -8.90
CA GLY A 457 -3.56 11.79 -8.47
C GLY A 457 -3.28 10.65 -9.47
N GLU A 458 -2.22 9.89 -9.21
CA GLU A 458 -1.86 8.68 -9.98
C GLU A 458 -2.31 7.38 -9.32
N ALA A 459 -2.47 7.39 -8.00
CA ALA A 459 -2.85 6.26 -7.18
C ALA A 459 -4.09 6.57 -6.34
N ASN A 460 -4.73 5.52 -5.83
CA ASN A 460 -6.05 5.56 -5.21
C ASN A 460 -6.22 6.64 -4.14
N GLU A 461 -7.38 7.29 -4.18
CA GLU A 461 -7.88 8.24 -3.19
C GLU A 461 -9.26 7.77 -2.71
N TRP A 462 -9.52 7.79 -1.39
CA TRP A 462 -10.71 7.20 -0.77
C TRP A 462 -11.53 8.19 0.06
N ASP A 463 -12.77 7.78 0.35
CA ASP A 463 -13.61 8.27 1.44
C ASP A 463 -13.60 9.78 1.74
N PRO A 464 -14.10 10.60 0.80
CA PRO A 464 -14.33 12.01 1.05
C PRO A 464 -15.40 12.21 2.13
N ALA A 465 -15.10 13.05 3.11
CA ALA A 465 -16.03 13.57 4.11
C ALA A 465 -15.88 15.09 4.25
N VAL A 466 -16.87 15.77 4.82
CA VAL A 466 -16.85 17.25 4.99
C VAL A 466 -16.42 17.63 6.40
N LEU A 467 -15.45 18.55 6.51
CA LEU A 467 -14.99 19.17 7.76
C LEU A 467 -15.90 20.33 8.18
N HIS A 468 -15.83 20.74 9.45
CA HIS A 468 -16.62 21.86 9.99
C HIS A 468 -16.37 23.21 9.30
N ASP A 469 -15.24 23.38 8.63
CA ASP A 469 -14.90 24.58 7.84
C ASP A 469 -15.35 24.52 6.37
N GLY A 470 -16.05 23.45 5.97
CA GLY A 470 -16.55 23.23 4.61
C GLY A 470 -15.52 22.67 3.62
N ARG A 471 -14.28 22.39 4.04
CA ARG A 471 -13.35 21.59 3.23
C ARG A 471 -13.77 20.11 3.19
N ILE A 472 -13.36 19.42 2.14
CA ILE A 472 -13.41 17.96 2.06
C ILE A 472 -12.11 17.42 2.63
N ILE A 473 -12.18 16.43 3.53
CA ILE A 473 -11.07 15.57 3.94
C ILE A 473 -11.19 14.22 3.24
N TYR A 474 -10.08 13.63 2.84
CA TYR A 474 -10.06 12.36 2.10
C TYR A 474 -8.72 11.64 2.28
N THR A 475 -8.69 10.34 2.01
CA THR A 475 -7.45 9.53 2.08
C THR A 475 -6.75 9.49 0.73
N ARG A 476 -5.41 9.56 0.72
CA ARG A 476 -4.59 9.55 -0.51
C ARG A 476 -3.39 8.62 -0.38
N TRP A 477 -3.19 7.79 -1.39
CA TRP A 477 -1.97 6.99 -1.55
C TRP A 477 -0.89 7.75 -2.33
N ASP A 478 0.32 7.85 -1.78
CA ASP A 478 1.40 8.65 -2.36
C ASP A 478 2.77 7.95 -2.28
N TYR A 479 3.14 7.24 -3.35
CA TYR A 479 4.38 6.46 -3.46
C TYR A 479 5.22 6.85 -4.69
N ILE A 480 5.36 8.15 -4.96
CA ILE A 480 6.31 8.65 -5.97
C ILE A 480 7.74 8.55 -5.41
N ASN A 481 8.48 7.52 -5.81
CA ASN A 481 9.82 7.22 -5.30
C ASN A 481 9.86 7.06 -3.76
N ARG A 482 8.81 6.45 -3.20
CA ARG A 482 8.70 6.02 -1.80
C ARG A 482 8.18 4.59 -1.74
N HIS A 483 8.24 4.01 -0.53
CA HIS A 483 7.66 2.71 -0.22
C HIS A 483 6.17 2.64 -0.62
N ASP A 484 5.77 1.58 -1.31
CA ASP A 484 4.45 1.45 -1.91
C ASP A 484 3.33 1.13 -0.90
N THR A 485 3.63 0.67 0.32
CA THR A 485 2.57 0.29 1.27
C THR A 485 2.27 1.31 2.39
N VAL A 486 3.15 2.29 2.62
CA VAL A 486 3.22 3.00 3.93
C VAL A 486 2.61 4.40 3.93
N TYR A 487 2.59 5.09 2.79
CA TYR A 487 2.18 6.50 2.72
C TYR A 487 0.76 6.60 2.15
N GLN A 488 -0.22 6.27 3.00
CA GLN A 488 -1.66 6.36 2.71
C GLN A 488 -2.30 7.22 3.79
N SER A 489 -2.43 8.52 3.51
CA SER A 489 -2.56 9.57 4.53
C SER A 489 -3.72 10.52 4.26
N LEU A 490 -4.06 11.39 5.21
CA LEU A 490 -5.18 12.31 5.11
C LEU A 490 -4.78 13.63 4.43
N TRP A 491 -5.62 14.07 3.50
CA TRP A 491 -5.50 15.32 2.75
C TRP A 491 -6.81 16.09 2.78
N THR A 492 -6.74 17.40 2.57
CA THR A 492 -7.92 18.26 2.39
C THR A 492 -7.92 18.94 1.04
N ILE A 493 -9.12 19.26 0.55
CA ILE A 493 -9.35 20.00 -0.69
C ILE A 493 -10.63 20.83 -0.54
N ARG A 494 -10.74 21.96 -1.24
CA ARG A 494 -12.00 22.73 -1.26
C ARG A 494 -13.07 22.03 -2.12
N PRO A 495 -14.37 22.29 -1.89
CA PRO A 495 -15.43 21.77 -2.75
C PRO A 495 -15.31 22.16 -4.23
N ASP A 496 -14.58 23.22 -4.58
CA ASP A 496 -14.30 23.57 -5.97
C ASP A 496 -13.08 22.85 -6.58
N GLY A 497 -12.34 22.09 -5.76
CA GLY A 497 -11.14 21.35 -6.15
C GLY A 497 -9.84 22.14 -6.00
N THR A 498 -9.89 23.37 -5.48
CA THR A 498 -8.70 24.20 -5.21
C THR A 498 -8.11 23.93 -3.83
N ARG A 499 -6.87 24.38 -3.60
CA ARG A 499 -6.13 24.28 -2.34
C ARG A 499 -6.06 22.86 -1.78
N THR A 500 -5.67 21.90 -2.62
CA THR A 500 -5.26 20.58 -2.12
C THR A 500 -4.07 20.72 -1.19
N GLN A 501 -4.24 20.26 0.05
CA GLN A 501 -3.25 20.36 1.12
C GLN A 501 -3.18 19.05 1.89
N HIS A 502 -1.97 18.70 2.35
CA HIS A 502 -1.79 17.60 3.30
C HIS A 502 -2.46 17.99 4.64
N PHE A 503 -3.09 17.02 5.31
CA PHE A 503 -3.71 17.20 6.63
C PHE A 503 -2.94 16.45 7.72
N PHE A 504 -2.76 15.13 7.53
CA PHE A 504 -2.01 14.32 8.50
C PHE A 504 -1.40 13.05 7.87
N GLY A 505 -0.14 12.73 8.18
CA GLY A 505 0.48 11.42 7.97
C GLY A 505 1.29 11.19 6.68
N ASN A 506 1.73 12.22 5.95
CA ASN A 506 2.45 12.07 4.68
C ASN A 506 3.93 11.63 4.87
N SER A 507 4.45 11.78 6.08
CA SER A 507 5.75 11.24 6.54
C SER A 507 5.61 10.19 7.65
N THR A 508 4.40 9.96 8.17
CA THR A 508 4.11 8.96 9.21
C THR A 508 4.22 7.54 8.66
N ARG A 509 4.89 6.64 9.39
CA ARG A 509 5.05 5.23 8.99
C ARG A 509 4.14 4.24 9.72
N ASN A 510 3.55 4.66 10.85
CA ASN A 510 2.72 3.82 11.71
C ASN A 510 1.51 4.65 12.18
N PRO A 511 0.27 4.31 11.78
CA PRO A 511 -0.11 3.19 10.89
C PRO A 511 0.37 3.40 9.44
N CYS A 512 0.27 2.38 8.59
CA CYS A 512 0.58 2.46 7.16
C CYS A 512 -0.58 2.97 6.29
N MET A 513 -1.80 2.97 6.84
CA MET A 513 -2.98 3.55 6.21
C MET A 513 -3.92 4.13 7.26
N ILE A 514 -4.43 5.33 6.98
CA ILE A 514 -5.47 6.02 7.75
C ILE A 514 -6.59 6.32 6.78
N ALA A 515 -7.81 5.86 7.06
CA ALA A 515 -8.98 6.17 6.25
C ALA A 515 -10.26 6.31 7.09
N GLU A 516 -11.42 6.47 6.46
CA GLU A 516 -12.71 6.69 7.11
C GLU A 516 -12.75 7.95 8.00
N ALA A 517 -12.11 9.02 7.54
CA ALA A 517 -11.99 10.27 8.28
C ALA A 517 -13.35 10.99 8.44
N HIS A 518 -13.72 11.34 9.67
CA HIS A 518 -14.88 12.18 9.97
C HIS A 518 -14.54 13.28 10.99
N ALA A 519 -15.02 14.50 10.77
CA ALA A 519 -14.90 15.58 11.76
C ALA A 519 -15.73 15.26 13.02
N VAL A 520 -15.14 15.42 14.20
CA VAL A 520 -15.81 15.13 15.47
C VAL A 520 -16.72 16.31 15.86
N PRO A 521 -18.03 16.12 16.11
CA PRO A 521 -18.92 17.21 16.48
C PRO A 521 -18.43 17.98 17.72
N GLY A 522 -18.44 19.32 17.64
CA GLY A 522 -18.00 20.19 18.75
C GLY A 522 -16.49 20.25 18.98
N SER A 523 -15.68 19.66 18.10
CA SER A 523 -14.23 19.52 18.23
C SER A 523 -13.51 19.90 16.94
N ASP A 524 -12.21 20.21 17.02
CA ASP A 524 -11.29 20.37 15.89
C ASP A 524 -10.63 19.05 15.44
N LYS A 525 -10.84 17.97 16.21
CA LYS A 525 -10.31 16.63 15.91
C LYS A 525 -11.06 15.93 14.77
N VAL A 526 -10.36 15.00 14.14
CA VAL A 526 -10.89 14.04 13.17
C VAL A 526 -10.80 12.64 13.76
N VAL A 527 -11.88 11.85 13.70
CA VAL A 527 -11.83 10.40 13.93
C VAL A 527 -11.50 9.69 12.62
N ALA A 528 -10.73 8.62 12.67
CA ALA A 528 -10.37 7.79 11.52
C ALA A 528 -10.12 6.33 11.94
N THR A 529 -10.02 5.44 10.96
CA THR A 529 -9.59 4.04 11.12
C THR A 529 -8.13 3.88 10.68
N ALA A 530 -7.28 3.39 11.58
CA ALA A 530 -5.90 2.97 11.31
C ALA A 530 -5.91 1.50 10.84
N MET A 531 -5.56 1.24 9.58
CA MET A 531 -5.76 -0.05 8.89
C MET A 531 -4.52 -0.57 8.14
N ALA A 532 -4.61 -1.79 7.62
CA ALA A 532 -3.59 -2.41 6.77
C ALA A 532 -3.75 -2.02 5.31
N HIS A 533 -2.66 -2.09 4.55
CA HIS A 533 -2.69 -2.10 3.09
C HIS A 533 -3.22 -3.46 2.58
N HIS A 534 -2.69 -4.56 3.14
CA HIS A 534 -3.01 -5.92 2.71
C HIS A 534 -4.24 -6.54 3.40
N SER A 535 -5.33 -5.78 3.59
CA SER A 535 -6.60 -6.28 4.15
C SER A 535 -7.83 -5.45 3.70
N TYR A 536 -8.97 -5.64 4.34
CA TYR A 536 -10.15 -4.77 4.26
C TYR A 536 -9.92 -3.42 4.96
N THR A 537 -10.80 -2.45 4.69
CA THR A 537 -10.89 -1.15 5.40
C THR A 537 -11.38 -1.34 6.84
N THR A 538 -10.55 -1.96 7.69
CA THR A 538 -10.84 -2.20 9.11
C THR A 538 -9.56 -2.13 9.94
N GLY A 539 -9.64 -1.84 11.23
CA GLY A 539 -8.48 -1.75 12.10
C GLY A 539 -8.79 -1.10 13.44
N SER A 540 -7.96 -0.16 13.88
CA SER A 540 -8.10 0.54 15.16
C SER A 540 -8.74 1.93 14.97
N ILE A 541 -9.68 2.32 15.84
CA ILE A 541 -10.25 3.68 15.83
C ILE A 541 -9.27 4.64 16.50
N ILE A 542 -8.96 5.73 15.80
CA ILE A 542 -8.06 6.79 16.26
C ILE A 542 -8.71 8.17 16.15
N LEU A 543 -8.30 9.07 17.04
CA LEU A 543 -8.50 10.51 16.95
C LEU A 543 -7.21 11.17 16.48
N ILE A 544 -7.32 12.16 15.61
CA ILE A 544 -6.21 12.93 15.04
C ILE A 544 -6.43 14.40 15.40
N SER A 545 -5.43 15.03 16.02
CA SER A 545 -5.43 16.45 16.39
C SER A 545 -4.34 17.16 15.58
N ALA A 546 -4.71 17.95 14.57
CA ALA A 546 -3.76 18.54 13.62
C ALA A 546 -2.89 19.67 14.23
N ASP A 547 -3.34 20.28 15.32
CA ASP A 547 -2.61 21.25 16.13
C ASP A 547 -1.33 20.67 16.76
N ARG A 548 -1.31 19.36 17.05
CA ARG A 548 -0.16 18.64 17.62
C ARG A 548 0.90 18.28 16.58
N GLY A 549 0.56 18.35 15.29
CA GLY A 549 1.48 18.11 14.18
C GLY A 549 0.83 17.39 12.99
N GLU A 550 1.41 17.62 11.81
CA GLU A 550 0.97 17.05 10.52
C GLU A 550 1.52 15.63 10.28
N ASP A 551 2.49 15.17 11.07
CA ASP A 551 3.21 13.90 10.92
C ASP A 551 3.65 13.38 12.31
N GLY A 552 4.01 12.10 12.39
CA GLY A 552 4.40 11.42 13.64
C GLY A 552 3.23 10.74 14.35
N THR A 553 3.49 10.09 15.49
CA THR A 553 2.46 9.42 16.30
C THR A 553 1.82 10.32 17.34
N ASP A 554 2.40 11.48 17.64
CA ASP A 554 2.03 12.33 18.78
C ASP A 554 0.68 13.04 18.57
N SER A 555 0.27 13.22 17.31
CA SER A 555 -1.06 13.70 16.91
C SER A 555 -2.15 12.62 16.98
N ILE A 556 -1.79 11.35 17.21
CA ILE A 556 -2.72 10.20 17.22
C ILE A 556 -3.08 9.80 18.66
N GLU A 557 -4.35 9.89 18.99
CA GLU A 557 -4.96 9.35 20.21
C GLU A 557 -5.71 8.05 19.86
N ARG A 558 -5.39 6.91 20.50
CA ARG A 558 -6.08 5.63 20.23
C ARG A 558 -7.37 5.53 21.03
N VAL A 559 -8.51 5.49 20.33
CA VAL A 559 -9.82 5.22 20.95
C VAL A 559 -9.94 3.74 21.33
N THR A 560 -9.38 2.85 20.49
CA THR A 560 -9.37 1.39 20.71
C THR A 560 -7.93 0.86 20.83
N PRO A 561 -7.21 1.19 21.92
CA PRO A 561 -5.80 0.84 22.08
C PRO A 561 -5.55 -0.68 22.15
N GLU A 562 -6.58 -1.49 22.41
CA GLU A 562 -6.50 -2.95 22.40
C GLU A 562 -6.36 -3.56 21.00
N THR A 563 -6.65 -2.80 19.94
CA THR A 563 -6.46 -3.19 18.55
C THR A 563 -5.16 -2.58 18.02
N ALA A 564 -4.15 -3.43 17.82
CA ALA A 564 -2.88 -3.08 17.19
C ALA A 564 -3.10 -2.51 15.77
N PHE A 565 -2.24 -1.57 15.35
CA PHE A 565 -2.29 -1.01 14.00
C PHE A 565 -1.94 -2.11 12.97
N PRO A 566 -2.89 -2.49 12.07
CA PRO A 566 -2.67 -3.62 11.20
C PRO A 566 -1.48 -3.44 10.24
N GLU A 567 -0.83 -4.54 9.88
CA GLU A 567 0.40 -4.64 9.05
C GLU A 567 1.67 -4.01 9.66
N THR A 568 1.54 -2.91 10.40
CA THR A 568 2.66 -2.17 11.00
C THR A 568 3.01 -2.63 12.42
N GLU A 569 2.02 -3.09 13.20
CA GLU A 569 2.21 -3.67 14.53
C GLU A 569 1.83 -5.15 14.59
N GLY A 570 0.99 -5.64 13.66
CA GLY A 570 0.62 -7.04 13.54
C GLY A 570 -0.64 -7.26 12.70
N TYR A 571 -1.25 -8.45 12.77
CA TYR A 571 -2.58 -8.72 12.23
C TYR A 571 -3.52 -9.07 13.39
N PRO A 572 -4.26 -8.09 13.94
CA PRO A 572 -5.02 -8.26 15.17
C PRO A 572 -6.22 -9.21 15.02
N ALA A 573 -6.65 -9.74 16.16
CA ALA A 573 -8.04 -10.15 16.35
C ALA A 573 -8.81 -8.99 16.99
N GLY A 574 -10.07 -8.79 16.62
CA GLY A 574 -10.82 -7.60 17.04
C GLY A 574 -10.51 -6.38 16.18
N THR A 575 -11.23 -6.17 15.08
CA THR A 575 -11.08 -4.97 14.22
C THR A 575 -12.37 -4.19 14.02
N TYR A 576 -12.23 -2.87 13.97
CA TYR A 576 -13.30 -1.88 13.84
C TYR A 576 -13.36 -1.31 12.42
N ALA A 577 -14.53 -0.81 12.00
CA ALA A 577 -14.75 -0.14 10.72
C ALA A 577 -15.91 0.86 10.79
N ASN A 578 -15.95 1.80 9.84
CA ASN A 578 -16.95 2.86 9.74
C ASN A 578 -17.22 3.62 11.07
N PRO A 579 -16.20 4.22 11.72
CA PRO A 579 -16.39 4.99 12.94
C PRO A 579 -17.20 6.26 12.67
N TRP A 580 -18.37 6.37 13.30
CA TRP A 580 -19.20 7.58 13.28
C TRP A 580 -19.10 8.31 14.64
N PRO A 581 -18.55 9.53 14.68
CA PRO A 581 -18.40 10.27 15.93
C PRO A 581 -19.75 10.84 16.40
N ILE A 582 -20.07 10.64 17.67
CA ILE A 582 -21.10 11.41 18.38
C ILE A 582 -20.45 12.65 19.01
N ASN A 583 -19.31 12.44 19.68
CA ASN A 583 -18.41 13.47 20.23
C ASN A 583 -16.99 12.86 20.41
N GLU A 584 -16.09 13.53 21.14
CA GLU A 584 -14.72 13.03 21.38
C GLU A 584 -14.62 11.75 22.25
N GLN A 585 -15.69 11.38 22.97
CA GLN A 585 -15.70 10.24 23.88
C GLN A 585 -16.61 9.09 23.41
N LEU A 586 -17.50 9.32 22.44
CA LEU A 586 -18.55 8.38 22.01
C LEU A 586 -18.55 8.21 20.48
N PHE A 587 -18.45 6.96 20.04
CA PHE A 587 -18.41 6.59 18.62
C PHE A 587 -19.33 5.39 18.35
N LEU A 588 -20.04 5.39 17.23
CA LEU A 588 -20.64 4.16 16.70
C LEU A 588 -19.65 3.52 15.73
N ALA A 589 -19.53 2.20 15.70
CA ALA A 589 -18.66 1.51 14.75
C ALA A 589 -19.18 0.10 14.43
N ALA A 590 -18.77 -0.44 13.29
CA ALA A 590 -18.83 -1.87 13.04
C ALA A 590 -17.62 -2.55 13.71
N TRP A 591 -17.77 -3.76 14.28
CA TRP A 591 -16.67 -4.52 14.88
C TRP A 591 -16.85 -6.04 14.73
N GLN A 592 -15.73 -6.74 14.53
CA GLN A 592 -15.68 -8.21 14.47
C GLN A 592 -14.62 -8.77 15.44
N PRO A 593 -14.89 -9.90 16.14
CA PRO A 593 -14.02 -10.44 17.21
C PRO A 593 -12.87 -11.34 16.75
N ASN A 594 -12.93 -11.85 15.53
CA ASN A 594 -12.01 -12.86 15.01
C ASN A 594 -10.74 -12.19 14.45
N ARG A 595 -9.79 -13.00 13.97
CA ARG A 595 -8.60 -12.50 13.30
C ARG A 595 -8.98 -11.87 11.97
N MET A 596 -8.44 -10.68 11.70
CA MET A 596 -8.55 -10.00 10.41
C MET A 596 -8.00 -10.88 9.27
N ALA A 597 -8.77 -10.98 8.18
CA ALA A 597 -8.35 -11.63 6.94
C ALA A 597 -7.13 -10.92 6.30
N HIS A 598 -6.12 -11.67 5.87
CA HIS A 598 -5.01 -11.17 5.05
C HIS A 598 -5.40 -11.16 3.57
N GLN A 599 -4.78 -10.29 2.76
CA GLN A 599 -4.99 -10.15 1.30
C GLN A 599 -5.33 -11.47 0.60
N GLY A 600 -6.46 -11.46 -0.13
CA GLY A 600 -6.96 -12.60 -0.89
C GLY A 600 -7.76 -13.63 -0.07
N GLN A 601 -7.77 -13.54 1.26
CA GLN A 601 -8.68 -14.29 2.12
C GLN A 601 -10.04 -13.58 2.22
N VAL A 602 -11.04 -14.27 2.76
CA VAL A 602 -12.41 -13.77 2.95
C VAL A 602 -12.77 -13.85 4.44
N GLN A 603 -13.31 -12.77 5.01
CA GLN A 603 -13.85 -12.79 6.38
C GLN A 603 -15.23 -13.48 6.41
N GLU A 604 -15.64 -13.99 7.57
CA GLU A 604 -16.96 -14.62 7.75
C GLU A 604 -18.10 -13.68 7.37
N ARG A 605 -19.19 -14.23 6.82
CA ARG A 605 -20.29 -13.46 6.21
C ARG A 605 -20.95 -12.51 7.20
N GLU A 606 -21.06 -12.96 8.44
CA GLU A 606 -21.71 -12.40 9.63
C GLU A 606 -20.72 -11.76 10.64
N ALA A 607 -19.45 -11.60 10.25
CA ALA A 607 -18.37 -11.17 11.15
C ALA A 607 -18.65 -9.85 11.89
N TYR A 608 -19.21 -8.83 11.23
CA TYR A 608 -19.33 -7.48 11.80
C TYR A 608 -20.72 -7.20 12.40
N GLY A 609 -20.73 -6.77 13.66
CA GLY A 609 -21.91 -6.20 14.33
C GLY A 609 -21.72 -4.69 14.58
N ILE A 610 -22.80 -3.98 14.92
CA ILE A 610 -22.80 -2.56 15.28
C ILE A 610 -22.61 -2.38 16.78
N TYR A 611 -21.73 -1.47 17.17
CA TYR A 611 -21.34 -1.18 18.54
C TYR A 611 -21.33 0.31 18.84
N LEU A 612 -21.59 0.67 20.10
CA LEU A 612 -21.17 1.93 20.69
C LEU A 612 -19.81 1.68 21.36
N VAL A 613 -18.81 2.51 21.04
CA VAL A 613 -17.43 2.46 21.53
C VAL A 613 -17.14 3.76 22.27
N ASP A 614 -16.37 3.70 23.36
CA ASP A 614 -16.01 4.88 24.15
C ASP A 614 -14.56 4.90 24.64
N THR A 615 -13.99 6.09 24.75
CA THR A 615 -12.59 6.31 25.20
C THR A 615 -12.36 5.94 26.67
N LEU A 616 -13.41 5.59 27.42
CA LEU A 616 -13.25 5.06 28.77
C LEU A 616 -12.80 3.58 28.77
N GLY A 617 -12.82 2.91 27.61
CA GLY A 617 -12.54 1.49 27.40
C GLY A 617 -13.80 0.62 27.25
N GLY A 618 -14.98 1.25 27.27
CA GLY A 618 -16.25 0.58 27.06
C GLY A 618 -16.53 0.27 25.59
N ARG A 619 -17.30 -0.80 25.39
CA ARG A 619 -17.88 -1.17 24.10
C ARG A 619 -19.16 -1.94 24.36
N GLU A 620 -20.24 -1.53 23.71
CA GLU A 620 -21.60 -2.05 23.90
C GLU A 620 -22.15 -2.55 22.56
N LEU A 621 -22.52 -3.83 22.47
CA LEU A 621 -23.18 -4.38 21.29
C LEU A 621 -24.57 -3.74 21.13
N ILE A 622 -24.83 -3.14 19.97
CA ILE A 622 -26.11 -2.51 19.62
C ILE A 622 -26.94 -3.45 18.75
N TYR A 623 -26.35 -4.03 17.71
CA TYR A 623 -27.06 -4.92 16.79
C TYR A 623 -26.11 -5.88 16.10
N ARG A 624 -26.49 -7.16 16.01
CA ARG A 624 -25.78 -8.18 15.22
C ARG A 624 -26.82 -9.14 14.64
N ASP A 625 -26.80 -9.22 13.31
CA ASP A 625 -27.52 -10.22 12.53
C ASP A 625 -26.71 -11.53 12.49
N ASP A 626 -27.38 -12.68 12.41
CA ASP A 626 -26.73 -13.99 12.46
C ASP A 626 -26.26 -14.49 11.09
N ASP A 627 -26.79 -13.93 9.99
CA ASP A 627 -26.51 -14.39 8.64
C ASP A 627 -25.57 -13.43 7.88
N ILE A 628 -25.50 -12.15 8.27
CA ILE A 628 -24.83 -11.12 7.46
C ILE A 628 -24.23 -9.96 8.27
N SER A 629 -23.07 -9.47 7.82
CA SER A 629 -22.37 -8.36 8.45
C SER A 629 -23.13 -7.03 8.35
N CYS A 630 -23.06 -6.26 9.43
CA CYS A 630 -23.69 -4.95 9.58
C CYS A 630 -22.61 -3.86 9.62
N TRP A 631 -22.80 -2.82 8.79
CA TRP A 631 -21.82 -1.77 8.52
C TRP A 631 -22.44 -0.37 8.64
N SER A 632 -21.59 0.66 8.59
CA SER A 632 -21.96 2.08 8.41
C SER A 632 -23.08 2.58 9.35
N PRO A 633 -22.88 2.58 10.68
CA PRO A 633 -23.89 3.03 11.64
C PRO A 633 -24.01 4.56 11.68
N ILE A 634 -25.11 5.09 11.13
CA ILE A 634 -25.36 6.53 11.00
C ILE A 634 -26.60 6.92 11.81
N PRO A 635 -26.53 7.86 12.77
CA PRO A 635 -27.69 8.43 13.44
C PRO A 635 -28.64 9.12 12.45
N LEU A 636 -29.91 8.68 12.40
CA LEU A 636 -30.93 9.31 11.56
C LEU A 636 -31.50 10.55 12.25
N ARG A 637 -30.75 11.65 12.16
CA ARG A 637 -31.14 12.99 12.62
C ARG A 637 -30.52 14.07 11.72
N PRO A 638 -31.08 15.29 11.71
CA PRO A 638 -30.39 16.44 11.14
C PRO A 638 -29.01 16.65 11.79
N ARG A 639 -28.05 17.13 11.01
CA ARG A 639 -26.69 17.49 11.45
C ARG A 639 -26.38 18.94 11.04
N ALA A 640 -25.45 19.58 11.74
CA ALA A 640 -25.03 20.94 11.41
C ALA A 640 -24.50 21.01 9.96
N VAL A 641 -24.89 22.05 9.22
CA VAL A 641 -24.42 22.32 7.85
C VAL A 641 -23.12 23.14 7.96
N PRO A 642 -21.97 22.64 7.48
CA PRO A 642 -20.74 23.44 7.41
C PRO A 642 -20.88 24.66 6.48
N PRO A 643 -19.99 25.66 6.54
CA PRO A 643 -20.03 26.81 5.65
C PRO A 643 -19.92 26.41 4.17
N VAL A 644 -20.73 27.05 3.32
CA VAL A 644 -20.57 26.96 1.86
C VAL A 644 -19.35 27.77 1.44
N LEU A 645 -18.30 27.09 0.97
CA LEU A 645 -17.11 27.74 0.44
C LEU A 645 -17.34 28.19 -1.02
N PRO A 646 -17.12 29.47 -1.37
CA PRO A 646 -17.37 29.97 -2.73
C PRO A 646 -16.42 29.33 -3.75
N SER A 647 -16.95 28.96 -4.91
CA SER A 647 -16.14 28.44 -6.02
C SER A 647 -15.45 29.57 -6.76
N HIS A 648 -14.14 29.44 -7.00
CA HIS A 648 -13.40 30.31 -7.92
C HIS A 648 -13.16 29.63 -9.29
N VAL A 649 -13.54 28.36 -9.42
CA VAL A 649 -13.45 27.57 -10.66
C VAL A 649 -14.80 27.60 -11.38
N ALA A 650 -14.80 27.82 -12.70
CA ALA A 650 -15.99 27.71 -13.54
C ALA A 650 -16.48 26.26 -13.60
N GLN A 651 -17.79 26.02 -13.51
CA GLN A 651 -18.30 24.67 -13.24
C GLN A 651 -18.12 23.66 -14.38
N ASN A 652 -18.14 24.09 -15.65
CA ASN A 652 -18.47 23.20 -16.77
C ASN A 652 -17.34 22.93 -17.79
N GLU A 653 -16.21 23.63 -17.74
CA GLU A 653 -15.11 23.40 -18.70
C GLU A 653 -13.72 23.40 -18.04
N MET A 654 -13.09 22.23 -18.03
CA MET A 654 -11.66 22.09 -17.77
C MET A 654 -10.93 21.92 -19.11
N ALA A 655 -10.77 23.05 -19.81
CA ALA A 655 -10.13 23.10 -21.13
C ALA A 655 -8.78 22.38 -21.13
N LYS A 656 -8.39 21.77 -22.27
CA LYS A 656 -7.18 20.93 -22.35
C LYS A 656 -5.89 21.73 -22.15
N ASP A 657 -5.93 23.00 -22.49
CA ASP A 657 -4.90 24.04 -22.40
C ASP A 657 -5.09 24.97 -21.18
N ALA A 658 -6.06 24.68 -20.30
CA ALA A 658 -6.24 25.44 -19.06
C ALA A 658 -4.96 25.44 -18.21
N THR A 659 -4.65 26.57 -17.59
CA THR A 659 -3.47 26.74 -16.72
C THR A 659 -3.85 27.31 -15.37
N GLY A 660 -2.96 27.10 -14.40
CA GLY A 660 -2.91 27.83 -13.12
C GLY A 660 -1.52 28.42 -12.89
N VAL A 661 -1.31 29.00 -11.72
CA VAL A 661 -0.03 29.56 -11.29
C VAL A 661 0.44 28.85 -10.02
N LEU A 662 1.68 28.39 -10.02
CA LEU A 662 2.39 27.95 -8.82
C LEU A 662 3.28 29.10 -8.32
N PHE A 663 3.18 29.44 -7.04
CA PHE A 663 3.97 30.50 -6.39
C PHE A 663 4.63 30.00 -5.10
N ILE A 664 5.95 29.85 -5.10
CA ILE A 664 6.74 29.58 -3.90
C ILE A 664 7.35 30.90 -3.42
N GLN A 665 7.05 31.29 -2.18
CA GLN A 665 7.46 32.58 -1.63
C GLN A 665 8.96 32.65 -1.38
N ASN A 666 9.55 31.63 -0.74
CA ASN A 666 10.99 31.52 -0.62
C ASN A 666 11.44 30.05 -0.59
N VAL A 667 12.09 29.57 -1.66
CA VAL A 667 12.60 28.18 -1.73
C VAL A 667 13.64 27.83 -0.66
N ASN A 668 14.19 28.84 0.03
CA ASN A 668 15.14 28.66 1.12
C ASN A 668 14.47 28.48 2.49
N LEU A 669 13.16 28.74 2.61
CA LEU A 669 12.39 28.42 3.81
C LEU A 669 12.09 26.92 3.81
N THR A 670 12.74 26.17 4.69
CA THR A 670 12.58 24.71 4.74
C THR A 670 12.87 24.14 6.13
N ARG A 671 12.19 23.04 6.48
CA ARG A 671 12.48 22.15 7.61
C ARG A 671 13.47 21.03 7.25
N VAL A 672 13.89 20.94 5.99
CA VAL A 672 14.80 19.89 5.49
C VAL A 672 16.25 20.23 5.82
N ALA A 673 16.83 19.48 6.76
CA ALA A 673 18.20 19.69 7.22
C ALA A 673 19.23 19.52 6.09
N GLY A 674 20.17 20.47 5.97
CA GLY A 674 21.30 20.42 5.06
C GLY A 674 21.12 21.17 3.73
N LEU A 675 19.91 21.61 3.37
CA LEU A 675 19.71 22.48 2.21
C LEU A 675 20.34 23.85 2.49
N GLN A 676 21.28 24.29 1.65
CA GLN A 676 21.99 25.54 1.88
C GLN A 676 21.21 26.73 1.27
N PRO A 677 20.99 27.84 1.98
CA PRO A 677 20.37 29.04 1.42
C PRO A 677 21.08 29.52 0.15
N GLY A 678 20.31 29.90 -0.87
CA GLY A 678 20.82 30.32 -2.17
C GLY A 678 21.37 29.20 -3.05
N SER A 679 21.35 27.92 -2.62
CA SER A 679 21.83 26.79 -3.45
C SER A 679 20.88 26.40 -4.58
N VAL A 680 19.58 26.65 -4.40
CA VAL A 680 18.54 26.45 -5.42
C VAL A 680 18.56 27.62 -6.42
N LYS A 681 18.64 27.32 -7.72
CA LYS A 681 18.70 28.30 -8.82
C LYS A 681 17.51 28.23 -9.78
N SER A 682 16.84 27.08 -9.86
CA SER A 682 15.62 26.91 -10.64
C SER A 682 14.76 25.80 -10.05
N ILE A 683 13.47 25.80 -10.37
CA ILE A 683 12.55 24.68 -10.13
C ILE A 683 12.29 23.99 -11.47
N ARG A 684 12.46 22.67 -11.51
CA ARG A 684 11.97 21.80 -12.60
C ARG A 684 10.54 21.37 -12.29
N VAL A 685 9.69 21.43 -13.30
CA VAL A 685 8.32 20.91 -13.25
C VAL A 685 8.24 19.68 -14.15
N ASN A 686 7.87 18.54 -13.57
CA ASN A 686 7.69 17.27 -14.26
C ASN A 686 6.21 16.87 -14.24
N GLU A 687 5.64 16.51 -15.39
CA GLU A 687 4.36 15.80 -15.48
C GLU A 687 4.52 14.34 -15.08
N ILE A 688 3.49 13.81 -14.42
CA ILE A 688 3.39 12.42 -13.96
C ILE A 688 2.35 11.68 -14.81
N PHE A 689 2.75 10.59 -15.45
CA PHE A 689 1.89 9.80 -16.33
C PHE A 689 1.40 8.55 -15.60
N GLY A 690 0.10 8.47 -15.31
CA GLY A 690 -0.51 7.27 -14.70
C GLY A 690 -0.54 6.07 -15.66
N GLN A 691 -0.50 4.85 -15.10
CA GLN A 691 -0.49 3.62 -15.90
C GLN A 691 -1.88 3.38 -16.55
N PRO A 692 -2.03 3.40 -17.88
CA PRO A 692 -3.33 3.34 -18.56
C PRO A 692 -3.90 1.92 -18.70
N ALA A 693 -3.11 0.88 -18.42
CA ALA A 693 -3.46 -0.52 -18.65
C ALA A 693 -3.22 -1.42 -17.44
N ARG A 694 -3.95 -2.53 -17.39
CA ARG A 694 -3.96 -3.52 -16.31
C ARG A 694 -2.63 -4.25 -16.16
N SER A 695 -1.98 -4.60 -17.26
CA SER A 695 -0.66 -5.27 -17.21
C SER A 695 0.46 -4.26 -16.98
N LYS A 696 1.21 -4.50 -15.91
CA LYS A 696 2.40 -3.72 -15.58
C LYS A 696 3.51 -3.90 -16.61
N ARG A 697 4.02 -2.79 -17.16
CA ARG A 697 5.34 -2.70 -17.80
C ARG A 697 6.24 -1.79 -16.98
N GLN A 698 7.47 -2.22 -16.74
CA GLN A 698 8.43 -1.48 -15.91
C GLN A 698 9.15 -0.44 -16.79
N ALA A 699 9.00 0.84 -16.46
CA ALA A 699 9.58 1.92 -17.24
C ALA A 699 11.07 2.20 -16.91
N SER A 700 11.52 1.76 -15.74
CA SER A 700 12.88 1.95 -15.21
C SER A 700 13.37 0.64 -14.58
N ALA A 701 14.68 0.56 -14.33
CA ALA A 701 15.24 -0.47 -13.46
C ALA A 701 14.73 -0.38 -12.01
N ALA A 702 14.20 0.77 -11.60
CA ALA A 702 13.47 0.92 -10.34
C ALA A 702 12.12 0.17 -10.38
N GLN A 703 11.85 -0.64 -9.36
CA GLN A 703 10.62 -1.44 -9.28
C GLN A 703 9.42 -0.52 -9.01
N ASN A 704 8.34 -0.68 -9.78
CA ASN A 704 7.13 0.16 -9.72
C ASN A 704 7.36 1.61 -10.18
N GLU A 705 8.39 1.97 -10.96
CA GLU A 705 8.58 3.38 -11.33
C GLU A 705 7.37 3.97 -12.09
N ILE A 706 7.06 5.23 -11.76
CA ILE A 706 6.05 6.04 -12.45
C ILE A 706 6.70 6.76 -13.63
N ILE A 707 6.02 6.82 -14.77
CA ILE A 707 6.56 7.51 -15.95
C ILE A 707 6.44 9.03 -15.78
N LYS A 708 7.51 9.76 -16.10
CA LYS A 708 7.59 11.22 -15.94
C LYS A 708 8.06 11.92 -17.21
N GLY A 709 7.61 13.15 -17.42
CA GLY A 709 8.09 14.01 -18.51
C GLY A 709 8.40 15.41 -17.97
N THR A 710 9.50 16.02 -18.40
CA THR A 710 9.85 17.37 -17.95
C THR A 710 9.15 18.42 -18.80
N LEU A 711 8.25 19.19 -18.21
CA LEU A 711 7.59 20.32 -18.88
C LEU A 711 8.55 21.50 -19.07
N GLY A 712 9.45 21.69 -18.11
CA GLY A 712 10.51 22.69 -18.21
C GLY A 712 11.08 23.12 -16.86
N THR A 713 11.68 24.31 -16.85
CA THR A 713 12.22 24.94 -15.64
C THR A 713 11.82 26.41 -15.52
N ALA A 714 11.68 26.91 -14.29
CA ALA A 714 11.53 28.33 -13.98
C ALA A 714 12.69 28.79 -13.09
N ARG A 715 13.21 30.00 -13.32
CA ARG A 715 14.32 30.55 -12.53
C ARG A 715 13.81 30.99 -11.16
N VAL A 716 14.60 30.72 -10.11
CA VAL A 716 14.41 31.30 -8.78
C VAL A 716 15.03 32.70 -8.76
N ALA A 717 14.26 33.67 -8.27
CA ALA A 717 14.70 35.05 -8.10
C ALA A 717 15.71 35.19 -6.95
N ASP A 718 16.40 36.33 -6.88
CA ASP A 718 17.52 36.50 -5.94
C ASP A 718 17.06 36.60 -4.47
N ASP A 719 15.77 36.87 -4.22
CA ASP A 719 15.09 36.78 -2.91
C ASP A 719 14.65 35.36 -2.53
N GLY A 720 14.80 34.39 -3.44
CA GLY A 720 14.35 33.01 -3.28
C GLY A 720 12.93 32.72 -3.79
N SER A 721 12.21 33.70 -4.32
CA SER A 721 10.85 33.52 -4.84
C SER A 721 10.81 32.89 -6.24
N VAL A 722 9.70 32.23 -6.58
CA VAL A 722 9.41 31.79 -7.95
C VAL A 722 7.91 31.70 -8.19
N ALA A 723 7.45 32.32 -9.28
CA ALA A 723 6.10 32.18 -9.80
C ALA A 723 6.15 31.66 -11.23
N VAL A 724 5.35 30.64 -11.54
CA VAL A 724 5.39 29.93 -12.83
C VAL A 724 4.00 29.47 -13.25
N ARG A 725 3.67 29.61 -14.54
CA ARG A 725 2.46 29.05 -15.13
C ARG A 725 2.61 27.55 -15.34
N ILE A 726 1.60 26.78 -14.94
CA ILE A 726 1.57 25.32 -15.02
C ILE A 726 0.24 24.83 -15.59
N PRO A 727 0.20 23.65 -16.26
CA PRO A 727 -1.04 23.10 -16.79
C PRO A 727 -2.01 22.70 -15.67
N ALA A 728 -3.31 22.91 -15.90
CA ALA A 728 -4.37 22.56 -14.96
C ALA A 728 -4.92 21.14 -15.20
N GLY A 729 -5.28 20.47 -14.11
CA GLY A 729 -5.76 19.10 -14.11
C GLY A 729 -4.71 18.05 -14.53
N VAL A 730 -3.44 18.32 -14.23
CA VAL A 730 -2.28 17.46 -14.51
C VAL A 730 -1.52 17.25 -13.18
N PRO A 731 -1.17 16.01 -12.80
CA PRO A 731 -0.28 15.77 -11.66
C PRO A 731 1.16 16.15 -11.98
N LEU A 732 1.75 16.95 -11.11
CA LEU A 732 3.08 17.53 -11.26
C LEU A 732 3.99 17.18 -10.07
N GLN A 733 5.24 16.86 -10.38
CA GLN A 733 6.34 16.75 -9.42
C GLN A 733 7.29 17.95 -9.57
N LEU A 734 7.73 18.50 -8.44
CA LEU A 734 8.74 19.56 -8.39
C LEU A 734 10.12 19.02 -8.03
N GLN A 735 11.16 19.59 -8.62
CA GLN A 735 12.55 19.39 -8.20
C GLN A 735 13.26 20.74 -8.07
N ALA A 736 13.88 20.99 -6.93
CA ALA A 736 14.75 22.15 -6.72
C ALA A 736 16.13 21.84 -7.32
N LEU A 737 16.61 22.67 -8.24
CA LEU A 737 17.86 22.45 -8.97
C LEU A 737 19.00 23.38 -8.51
N ASP A 738 20.24 22.89 -8.52
CA ASP A 738 21.44 23.71 -8.34
C ASP A 738 21.87 24.46 -9.62
N ALA A 739 22.98 25.19 -9.56
CA ALA A 739 23.57 25.87 -10.72
C ALA A 739 24.01 24.91 -11.84
N ASN A 740 24.24 23.63 -11.53
CA ASN A 740 24.53 22.58 -12.52
C ASN A 740 23.25 21.99 -13.14
N GLY A 741 22.06 22.37 -12.66
CA GLY A 741 20.78 21.85 -13.14
C GLY A 741 20.47 20.43 -12.63
N MET A 742 21.12 20.00 -11.54
CA MET A 742 20.86 18.72 -10.88
C MET A 742 19.90 18.92 -9.70
N ALA A 743 19.00 17.96 -9.46
CA ALA A 743 18.04 18.03 -8.37
C ALA A 743 18.71 17.93 -6.99
N VAL A 744 18.76 19.03 -6.24
CA VAL A 744 19.21 19.05 -4.83
C VAL A 744 18.11 18.60 -3.86
N LEU A 745 16.84 18.73 -4.24
CA LEU A 745 15.70 18.21 -3.47
C LEU A 745 14.59 17.82 -4.44
N THR A 746 13.93 16.67 -4.22
CA THR A 746 12.81 16.21 -5.05
C THR A 746 11.56 16.08 -4.19
N MET A 747 10.48 16.75 -4.60
CA MET A 747 9.17 16.56 -3.99
C MET A 747 8.68 15.15 -4.32
N ARG A 748 8.66 14.24 -3.34
CA ARG A 748 8.21 12.85 -3.53
C ARG A 748 6.70 12.67 -3.51
N SER A 749 5.96 13.74 -3.80
CA SER A 749 4.50 13.80 -3.90
C SER A 749 4.11 14.26 -5.30
N VAL A 750 2.80 14.34 -5.58
CA VAL A 750 2.27 15.09 -6.73
C VAL A 750 1.34 16.20 -6.26
N LEU A 751 1.53 17.39 -6.81
CA LEU A 751 0.60 18.51 -6.73
C LEU A 751 -0.18 18.63 -8.04
N TYR A 752 -1.25 19.41 -8.04
CA TYR A 752 -2.00 19.78 -9.24
C TYR A 752 -2.71 21.11 -8.97
N VAL A 753 -3.26 21.74 -10.02
CA VAL A 753 -4.07 22.97 -9.91
C VAL A 753 -5.32 22.86 -10.77
N GLN A 754 -6.40 23.53 -10.33
CA GLN A 754 -7.60 23.77 -11.13
C GLN A 754 -7.37 24.90 -12.15
N PRO A 755 -8.22 25.01 -13.19
CA PRO A 755 -8.19 26.15 -14.11
C PRO A 755 -8.25 27.49 -13.39
N GLY A 756 -7.29 28.38 -13.65
CA GLY A 756 -7.21 29.71 -13.06
C GLY A 756 -6.74 29.77 -11.59
N GLU A 757 -6.48 28.63 -10.95
CA GLU A 757 -6.01 28.60 -9.56
C GLU A 757 -4.60 29.19 -9.42
N THR A 758 -4.39 29.95 -8.33
CA THR A 758 -3.04 30.28 -7.84
C THR A 758 -2.77 29.46 -6.58
N LEU A 759 -1.93 28.43 -6.71
CA LEU A 759 -1.46 27.60 -5.61
C LEU A 759 -0.17 28.22 -5.05
N SER A 760 -0.09 28.43 -3.74
CA SER A 760 1.09 28.98 -3.10
C SER A 760 1.58 28.17 -1.89
N CYS A 761 2.91 28.12 -1.75
CA CYS A 761 3.62 27.54 -0.62
C CYS A 761 4.57 28.61 -0.04
N ALA A 762 4.78 28.59 1.29
CA ALA A 762 5.70 29.53 1.92
C ALA A 762 7.15 29.17 1.57
N GLY A 763 7.45 27.87 1.45
CA GLY A 763 8.77 27.40 1.04
C GLY A 763 8.79 25.97 0.50
N CYS A 764 9.91 25.27 0.71
CA CYS A 764 10.12 23.90 0.27
C CYS A 764 10.05 22.96 1.47
N HIS A 765 8.85 22.52 1.85
CA HIS A 765 8.56 21.90 3.16
C HIS A 765 8.94 22.85 4.31
N GLU A 766 8.25 23.98 4.39
CA GLU A 766 8.40 25.02 5.40
C GLU A 766 8.24 24.50 6.85
N PRO A 767 8.81 25.20 7.85
CA PRO A 767 8.53 24.93 9.26
C PRO A 767 7.05 25.20 9.60
N ALA A 768 6.50 24.45 10.55
CA ALA A 768 5.14 24.66 11.06
C ALA A 768 4.90 26.12 11.50
N GLY A 769 3.66 26.59 11.38
CA GLY A 769 3.26 27.97 11.69
C GLY A 769 3.55 29.00 10.59
N HIS A 770 4.15 28.61 9.45
CA HIS A 770 4.28 29.47 8.28
C HIS A 770 3.10 29.25 7.31
N SER A 771 2.19 30.23 7.22
CA SER A 771 1.13 30.21 6.22
C SER A 771 1.55 30.97 4.96
N PRO A 772 1.40 30.41 3.74
CA PRO A 772 1.61 31.18 2.53
C PRO A 772 0.58 32.30 2.41
N THR A 773 1.06 33.51 2.12
CA THR A 773 0.23 34.57 1.53
C THR A 773 -0.56 34.02 0.33
N PRO A 774 -1.91 34.03 0.33
CA PRO A 774 -2.72 33.39 -0.70
C PRO A 774 -2.81 34.18 -2.02
N ALA A 775 -2.07 35.29 -2.14
CA ALA A 775 -2.01 36.14 -3.31
C ALA A 775 -0.55 36.27 -3.77
N LEU A 776 -0.36 36.46 -5.08
CA LEU A 776 0.96 36.76 -5.64
C LEU A 776 1.47 38.09 -5.07
N ALA A 777 2.70 38.11 -4.56
CA ALA A 777 3.26 39.35 -4.00
C ALA A 777 3.44 40.43 -5.10
N PRO A 778 3.15 41.71 -4.82
CA PRO A 778 3.30 42.79 -5.81
C PRO A 778 4.71 42.82 -6.40
N GLY A 779 4.80 42.86 -7.74
CA GLY A 779 6.07 42.86 -8.47
C GLY A 779 6.65 41.49 -8.83
N VAL A 780 6.10 40.38 -8.30
CA VAL A 780 6.51 39.03 -8.71
C VAL A 780 6.04 38.76 -10.15
N LYS A 781 6.99 38.48 -11.05
CA LYS A 781 6.71 38.13 -12.44
C LYS A 781 6.41 36.63 -12.57
N VAL A 782 5.21 36.29 -13.04
CA VAL A 782 4.88 34.92 -13.48
C VAL A 782 5.72 34.56 -14.70
N GLN A 783 6.45 33.45 -14.62
CA GLN A 783 7.26 32.91 -15.72
C GLN A 783 6.47 31.86 -16.49
N GLU A 784 6.69 31.79 -17.81
CA GLU A 784 6.43 30.58 -18.57
C GLU A 784 7.61 29.61 -18.38
N LEU A 785 7.37 28.30 -18.48
CA LEU A 785 8.41 27.30 -18.34
C LEU A 785 9.40 27.39 -19.51
N ALA A 786 10.69 27.51 -19.21
CA ALA A 786 11.75 27.28 -20.19
C ALA A 786 11.79 25.77 -20.50
N GLY A 787 11.59 25.41 -21.76
CA GLY A 787 11.45 24.01 -22.20
C GLY A 787 12.63 23.11 -21.81
N PRO A 788 12.42 21.78 -21.78
CA PRO A 788 13.44 20.82 -21.37
C PRO A 788 14.68 20.82 -22.29
N PRO A 789 15.84 20.36 -21.80
CA PRO A 789 17.02 20.18 -22.64
C PRO A 789 16.78 19.08 -23.68
N GLY A 790 17.29 19.30 -24.90
CA GLY A 790 17.16 18.38 -26.02
C GLY A 790 15.86 18.47 -26.84
N PRO A 791 15.51 17.40 -27.60
CA PRO A 791 14.39 17.42 -28.54
C PRO A 791 13.05 17.56 -27.81
N HIS A 792 12.19 18.44 -28.33
CA HIS A 792 10.83 18.62 -27.82
C HIS A 792 9.88 17.71 -28.59
N TYR A 793 9.25 16.77 -27.89
CA TYR A 793 8.34 15.79 -28.45
C TYR A 793 7.18 15.54 -27.48
N ALA A 794 6.03 15.08 -27.97
CA ALA A 794 4.88 14.79 -27.13
C ALA A 794 5.06 13.50 -26.31
N GLY A 795 4.60 13.50 -25.06
CA GLY A 795 4.69 12.38 -24.12
C GLY A 795 5.84 12.53 -23.12
N ALA A 796 6.19 11.43 -22.45
CA ALA A 796 7.10 11.45 -21.31
C ALA A 796 8.59 11.22 -21.70
N PHE A 797 9.49 11.35 -20.73
CA PHE A 797 10.93 11.22 -20.97
C PHE A 797 11.31 9.82 -21.48
N SER A 798 12.05 9.75 -22.58
CA SER A 798 12.56 8.51 -23.17
C SER A 798 14.09 8.56 -23.25
N PHE A 799 14.76 7.54 -22.74
CA PHE A 799 16.21 7.42 -22.84
C PHE A 799 16.68 7.37 -24.30
N ALA A 800 15.97 6.61 -25.14
CA ALA A 800 16.28 6.46 -26.56
C ALA A 800 16.08 7.76 -27.37
N ARG A 801 15.08 8.59 -27.02
CA ARG A 801 14.89 9.90 -27.67
C ARG A 801 15.87 10.96 -27.17
N THR A 802 16.15 10.99 -25.87
CA THR A 802 16.80 12.15 -25.24
C THR A 802 18.28 11.93 -24.90
N VAL A 803 18.63 10.75 -24.38
CA VAL A 803 20.00 10.45 -23.89
C VAL A 803 20.84 9.75 -24.94
N GLN A 804 20.29 8.76 -25.65
CA GLN A 804 21.05 7.98 -26.64
C GLN A 804 21.74 8.87 -27.71
N PRO A 805 21.12 9.93 -28.28
CA PRO A 805 21.81 10.83 -29.22
C PRO A 805 23.03 11.55 -28.63
N VAL A 806 23.05 11.81 -27.32
CA VAL A 806 24.20 12.40 -26.62
C VAL A 806 25.36 11.41 -26.55
N LEU A 807 25.06 10.13 -26.33
CA LEU A 807 26.06 9.05 -26.31
C LEU A 807 26.56 8.75 -27.72
N ASP A 808 25.68 8.77 -28.72
CA ASP A 808 26.01 8.54 -30.14
C ASP A 808 26.92 9.63 -30.71
N ARG A 809 26.73 10.88 -30.29
CA ARG A 809 27.58 12.02 -30.70
C ARG A 809 28.97 11.98 -30.05
N ASN A 810 29.05 11.64 -28.76
CA ASN A 810 30.22 11.94 -27.92
C ASN A 810 30.97 10.71 -27.38
N CYS A 811 30.35 9.52 -27.36
CA CYS A 811 30.85 8.39 -26.56
C CYS A 811 31.08 7.08 -27.35
N ILE A 812 30.20 6.72 -28.31
CA ILE A 812 30.25 5.41 -28.98
C ILE A 812 31.52 5.14 -29.81
N GLY A 813 32.30 6.17 -30.16
CA GLY A 813 33.60 6.03 -30.81
C GLY A 813 34.69 5.39 -29.93
N CYS A 814 34.51 5.41 -28.59
CA CYS A 814 35.39 4.76 -27.62
C CYS A 814 34.69 3.66 -26.81
N HIS A 815 33.36 3.71 -26.72
CA HIS A 815 32.51 2.82 -25.93
C HIS A 815 31.36 2.30 -26.78
N GLY A 816 31.63 1.57 -27.86
CA GLY A 816 30.58 1.01 -28.72
C GLY A 816 31.11 0.40 -30.00
N LEU A 817 31.44 1.25 -30.99
CA LEU A 817 31.65 0.87 -32.40
C LEU A 817 32.85 -0.07 -32.59
N ASP A 818 34.07 0.47 -32.64
CA ASP A 818 35.30 -0.30 -32.85
C ASP A 818 36.03 -0.62 -31.53
N LYS A 819 35.53 -0.08 -30.40
CA LYS A 819 36.23 -0.05 -29.11
C LYS A 819 35.23 -0.16 -27.96
N LEU A 820 35.58 -0.90 -26.93
CA LEU A 820 34.82 -1.04 -25.67
C LEU A 820 35.70 -0.62 -24.48
N ALA A 821 36.15 0.63 -24.47
CA ALA A 821 36.99 1.16 -23.41
C ALA A 821 36.31 0.99 -22.04
N GLY A 822 37.07 0.53 -21.04
CA GLY A 822 36.55 0.25 -19.69
C GLY A 822 35.46 -0.84 -19.63
N LYS A 823 35.32 -1.68 -20.68
CA LYS A 823 34.25 -2.68 -20.87
C LYS A 823 32.83 -2.10 -20.87
N VAL A 824 32.67 -0.87 -21.36
CA VAL A 824 31.36 -0.19 -21.48
C VAL A 824 30.92 -0.19 -22.94
N ASN A 825 29.66 -0.57 -23.20
CA ASN A 825 29.03 -0.51 -24.52
C ASN A 825 27.86 0.48 -24.48
N LEU A 826 27.98 1.59 -25.22
CA LEU A 826 27.00 2.68 -25.25
C LEU A 826 26.21 2.74 -26.57
N LEU A 827 26.20 1.67 -27.36
CA LEU A 827 25.36 1.56 -28.56
C LEU A 827 23.86 1.51 -28.19
N GLY A 828 23.04 2.08 -29.07
CA GLY A 828 21.57 1.98 -29.01
C GLY A 828 21.00 0.60 -29.36
N THR A 829 21.85 -0.38 -29.68
CA THR A 829 21.43 -1.75 -30.00
C THR A 829 20.77 -2.43 -28.79
N ARG A 830 19.80 -3.32 -29.03
CA ARG A 830 19.12 -4.05 -27.94
C ARG A 830 20.12 -4.89 -27.14
N THR A 831 19.97 -4.89 -25.82
CA THR A 831 20.75 -5.75 -24.93
C THR A 831 20.37 -7.22 -25.09
N LEU A 832 21.34 -8.12 -24.92
CA LEU A 832 21.10 -9.55 -24.71
C LEU A 832 21.19 -9.94 -23.22
N GLN A 833 21.54 -8.98 -22.36
CA GLN A 833 21.63 -9.16 -20.90
C GLN A 833 20.46 -8.42 -20.25
N PRO A 834 19.61 -9.11 -19.46
CA PRO A 834 18.46 -8.47 -18.84
C PRO A 834 18.90 -7.49 -17.75
N VAL A 835 18.32 -6.29 -17.78
CA VAL A 835 18.42 -5.31 -16.68
C VAL A 835 17.34 -5.63 -15.64
N MET A 836 17.63 -5.38 -14.36
CA MET A 836 16.64 -5.53 -13.28
C MET A 836 15.34 -4.78 -13.65
N ASN A 837 14.18 -5.42 -13.42
CA ASN A 837 12.83 -4.94 -13.76
C ASN A 837 12.51 -4.71 -15.26
N VAL A 838 13.42 -4.12 -16.05
CA VAL A 838 13.19 -3.83 -17.49
C VAL A 838 13.38 -5.06 -18.38
N GLY A 839 14.17 -6.04 -17.95
CA GLY A 839 14.50 -7.22 -18.76
C GLY A 839 15.42 -6.87 -19.94
N ASP A 840 15.26 -7.57 -21.06
CA ASP A 840 16.03 -7.36 -22.28
C ASP A 840 15.39 -6.31 -23.25
N GLU A 841 14.29 -5.66 -22.83
CA GLU A 841 13.59 -4.61 -23.59
C GLU A 841 14.30 -3.23 -23.44
N CYS A 842 15.63 -3.17 -23.51
CA CYS A 842 16.39 -1.91 -23.46
C CYS A 842 17.69 -1.93 -24.29
N SER A 843 18.39 -0.79 -24.39
CA SER A 843 19.65 -0.69 -25.13
C SER A 843 20.88 -1.14 -24.32
N GLN A 844 21.94 -1.56 -25.02
CA GLN A 844 23.26 -1.86 -24.44
C GLN A 844 23.80 -0.68 -23.62
N ALA A 845 23.54 0.56 -24.06
CA ALA A 845 23.90 1.77 -23.34
C ALA A 845 23.23 1.89 -21.98
N TYR A 846 21.91 1.71 -21.93
CA TYR A 846 21.16 1.73 -20.67
C TYR A 846 21.65 0.64 -19.72
N ALA A 847 21.77 -0.59 -20.23
CA ALA A 847 22.27 -1.74 -19.46
C ALA A 847 23.69 -1.50 -18.90
N SER A 848 24.61 -0.95 -19.70
CA SER A 848 25.99 -0.68 -19.30
C SER A 848 26.11 0.43 -18.24
N LEU A 849 25.22 1.43 -18.26
CA LEU A 849 25.23 2.54 -17.30
C LEU A 849 24.53 2.15 -16.00
N VAL A 850 23.34 1.56 -16.07
CA VAL A 850 22.51 1.22 -14.90
C VAL A 850 23.01 -0.04 -14.19
N GLY A 851 23.52 -1.03 -14.93
CA GLY A 851 24.09 -2.26 -14.37
C GLY A 851 25.41 -2.06 -13.63
N ARG A 852 26.03 -0.87 -13.66
CA ARG A 852 27.35 -0.61 -13.08
C ARG A 852 27.23 0.02 -11.69
N ALA A 853 27.73 -0.68 -10.67
CA ALA A 853 27.53 -0.34 -9.25
C ALA A 853 27.82 1.14 -8.88
N GLY A 854 26.75 1.86 -8.51
CA GLY A 854 26.78 3.26 -8.08
C GLY A 854 27.04 4.28 -9.19
N TRP A 855 27.00 3.88 -10.47
CA TRP A 855 27.05 4.83 -11.59
C TRP A 855 25.74 5.59 -11.72
N VAL A 856 24.64 4.88 -11.59
CA VAL A 856 23.28 5.39 -11.41
C VAL A 856 22.83 5.01 -10.00
N VAL A 857 22.23 5.94 -9.27
CA VAL A 857 21.65 5.70 -7.94
C VAL A 857 20.16 5.97 -7.99
N LEU A 858 19.38 4.90 -7.84
CA LEU A 858 17.92 4.91 -7.96
C LEU A 858 17.26 5.01 -6.59
N ALA A 859 16.17 5.77 -6.49
CA ALA A 859 15.18 5.57 -5.45
C ALA A 859 14.46 4.24 -5.76
N GLN A 860 14.95 3.16 -5.18
CA GLN A 860 14.56 1.78 -5.48
C GLN A 860 13.76 1.18 -4.34
N ARG A 861 12.71 0.43 -4.68
CA ARG A 861 11.77 -0.21 -3.74
C ARG A 861 12.47 -0.93 -2.60
N ASN A 862 12.01 -0.65 -1.38
CA ASN A 862 12.53 -1.13 -0.10
C ASN A 862 13.93 -0.57 0.24
N SER A 863 14.42 0.42 -0.50
CA SER A 863 15.71 1.11 -0.29
C SER A 863 15.57 2.64 -0.34
N GLU A 864 14.35 3.17 -0.45
CA GLU A 864 14.08 4.61 -0.41
C GLU A 864 14.10 5.16 1.03
N THR A 865 14.58 6.39 1.19
CA THR A 865 14.37 7.19 2.40
C THR A 865 12.88 7.52 2.57
N PRO A 866 12.35 7.58 3.81
CA PRO A 866 10.96 7.98 4.06
C PRO A 866 10.58 9.37 3.51
N ILE A 867 11.52 10.31 3.59
CA ILE A 867 11.41 11.69 3.14
C ILE A 867 12.63 12.04 2.27
N SER A 868 12.49 12.96 1.31
CA SER A 868 13.65 13.41 0.53
C SER A 868 14.60 14.22 1.40
N GLN A 869 15.87 13.84 1.34
CA GLN A 869 17.00 14.54 1.95
C GLN A 869 17.80 15.27 0.86
N PRO A 870 18.54 16.35 1.20
CA PRO A 870 19.26 17.11 0.19
C PRO A 870 20.30 16.23 -0.52
N ARG A 871 20.23 16.20 -1.85
CA ARG A 871 21.08 15.38 -2.74
C ARG A 871 20.93 13.86 -2.54
N ASP A 872 19.79 13.40 -2.03
CA ASP A 872 19.49 11.97 -1.98
C ASP A 872 19.07 11.42 -3.35
N TYR A 873 19.66 10.27 -3.71
CA TYR A 873 19.48 9.59 -5.01
C TYR A 873 19.87 10.45 -6.24
N PHE A 874 19.50 9.96 -7.43
CA PHE A 874 19.48 10.74 -8.68
C PHE A 874 20.85 11.31 -9.09
N ALA A 875 20.91 12.43 -9.82
CA ALA A 875 22.13 12.93 -10.44
C ALA A 875 23.25 13.20 -9.44
N HIS A 876 22.94 13.76 -8.26
CA HIS A 876 23.96 14.08 -7.26
C HIS A 876 24.55 12.84 -6.56
N ALA A 877 23.75 11.80 -6.26
CA ALA A 877 24.27 10.56 -5.68
C ALA A 877 24.97 9.66 -6.72
N SER A 878 24.59 9.81 -8.00
CA SER A 878 25.14 9.04 -9.12
C SER A 878 26.58 9.44 -9.45
N LYS A 879 27.50 8.45 -9.48
CA LYS A 879 28.90 8.71 -9.89
C LYS A 879 28.99 9.23 -11.33
N LEU A 880 28.06 8.87 -12.21
CA LEU A 880 28.07 9.24 -13.63
C LEU A 880 28.09 10.76 -13.85
N ALA A 881 27.18 11.52 -13.22
CA ALA A 881 27.09 12.96 -13.42
C ALA A 881 28.38 13.67 -12.97
N LYS A 882 28.90 13.31 -11.78
CA LYS A 882 30.19 13.82 -11.29
C LYS A 882 31.34 13.45 -12.22
N PHE A 883 31.42 12.19 -12.65
CA PHE A 883 32.47 11.69 -13.54
C PHE A 883 32.54 12.48 -14.85
N LEU A 884 31.41 12.71 -15.52
CA LEU A 884 31.34 13.48 -16.77
C LEU A 884 31.80 14.94 -16.61
N MET A 885 31.67 15.53 -15.42
CA MET A 885 32.13 16.88 -15.14
C MET A 885 33.61 16.95 -14.74
N THR A 886 34.13 15.96 -13.99
CA THR A 886 35.44 16.05 -13.33
C THR A 886 36.56 15.19 -13.92
N ASP A 887 36.24 14.13 -14.68
CA ASP A 887 37.27 13.26 -15.25
C ASP A 887 38.00 13.95 -16.43
N PRO A 888 39.34 14.05 -16.44
CA PRO A 888 40.06 14.80 -17.49
C PRO A 888 39.92 14.24 -18.92
N ALA A 889 39.54 12.98 -19.11
CA ALA A 889 39.34 12.41 -20.44
C ALA A 889 37.92 12.64 -21.00
N HIS A 890 36.95 12.87 -20.12
CA HIS A 890 35.52 13.03 -20.44
C HIS A 890 35.00 14.47 -20.25
N SER A 891 35.55 15.24 -19.32
CA SER A 891 35.20 16.63 -19.10
C SER A 891 35.45 17.46 -20.37
N GLY A 892 34.49 18.29 -20.75
CA GLY A 892 34.51 19.05 -22.01
C GLY A 892 34.24 18.24 -23.29
N ARG A 893 34.08 16.90 -23.23
CA ARG A 893 33.61 16.10 -24.39
C ARG A 893 32.12 16.28 -24.68
N ILE A 894 31.37 16.76 -23.69
CA ILE A 894 29.92 16.91 -23.71
C ILE A 894 29.59 18.39 -23.50
N ASP A 895 28.68 18.91 -24.31
CA ASP A 895 28.20 20.28 -24.16
C ASP A 895 27.17 20.40 -23.01
N ARG A 896 26.79 21.64 -22.70
CA ARG A 896 25.91 21.94 -21.57
C ARG A 896 24.54 21.30 -21.71
N ASP A 897 23.99 21.26 -22.93
CA ASP A 897 22.71 20.61 -23.23
C ASP A 897 22.79 19.09 -23.01
N GLY A 898 23.80 18.42 -23.58
CA GLY A 898 24.01 16.98 -23.37
C GLY A 898 24.17 16.61 -21.89
N LEU A 899 24.90 17.41 -21.11
CA LEU A 899 25.05 17.20 -19.67
C LEU A 899 23.70 17.36 -18.94
N LEU A 900 22.88 18.35 -19.31
CA LEU A 900 21.55 18.56 -18.75
C LEU A 900 20.57 17.43 -19.13
N ARG A 901 20.65 16.88 -20.34
CA ARG A 901 19.86 15.70 -20.74
C ARG A 901 20.17 14.47 -19.87
N ILE A 902 21.46 14.22 -19.59
CA ILE A 902 21.90 13.12 -18.70
C ILE A 902 21.50 13.39 -17.25
N ALA A 903 21.69 14.61 -16.74
CA ALA A 903 21.27 14.98 -15.39
C ALA A 903 19.76 14.82 -15.21
N ASN A 904 18.96 15.27 -16.17
CA ASN A 904 17.50 15.13 -16.14
C ASN A 904 17.08 13.65 -16.13
N TRP A 905 17.68 12.81 -16.98
CA TRP A 905 17.43 11.36 -16.95
C TRP A 905 17.67 10.74 -15.57
N LEU A 906 18.79 11.06 -14.92
CA LEU A 906 19.11 10.57 -13.57
C LEU A 906 18.12 11.10 -12.52
N ASP A 907 17.69 12.36 -12.65
CA ASP A 907 16.70 13.01 -11.79
C ASP A 907 15.26 12.49 -11.99
N LEU A 908 14.95 11.86 -13.12
CA LEU A 908 13.70 11.13 -13.38
C LEU A 908 13.84 9.63 -13.05
N ASN A 909 14.60 9.31 -11.99
CA ASN A 909 14.91 7.95 -11.54
C ASN A 909 15.38 6.99 -12.67
N ALA A 910 16.13 7.54 -13.63
CA ALA A 910 16.69 6.84 -14.78
C ALA A 910 15.69 5.96 -15.56
N GLN A 911 14.47 6.45 -15.81
CA GLN A 911 13.53 5.78 -16.71
C GLN A 911 14.10 5.57 -18.12
N TYR A 912 13.75 4.44 -18.74
CA TYR A 912 14.11 4.07 -20.11
C TYR A 912 12.96 4.38 -21.09
N HIS A 913 11.77 3.83 -20.83
CA HIS A 913 10.58 4.06 -21.65
C HIS A 913 9.84 5.35 -21.25
N GLY A 914 9.28 6.06 -22.24
CA GLY A 914 8.51 7.29 -22.06
C GLY A 914 6.99 7.13 -22.18
N ASP A 915 6.49 5.89 -22.18
CA ASP A 915 5.07 5.56 -22.25
C ASP A 915 4.83 4.13 -21.73
N TYR A 916 3.57 3.73 -21.55
CA TYR A 916 3.18 2.38 -21.10
C TYR A 916 2.78 1.42 -22.25
N SER A 917 3.08 1.79 -23.49
CA SER A 917 2.64 1.06 -24.66
C SER A 917 3.18 -0.36 -24.68
N HIS A 918 2.32 -1.27 -25.11
CA HIS A 918 2.69 -2.66 -25.43
C HIS A 918 3.23 -2.80 -26.86
N ASN A 919 3.35 -1.68 -27.58
CA ASN A 919 3.46 -1.60 -29.03
C ASN A 919 4.75 -0.87 -29.45
N ARG A 920 5.90 -1.45 -29.08
CA ARG A 920 7.22 -0.81 -29.13
C ARG A 920 7.82 -0.77 -30.55
N ALA A 921 7.64 0.34 -31.26
CA ALA A 921 8.33 0.59 -32.54
C ALA A 921 9.87 0.56 -32.40
N GLU A 922 10.41 0.95 -31.23
CA GLU A 922 11.85 0.94 -30.94
C GLU A 922 12.54 -0.42 -31.17
N PHE A 923 11.83 -1.56 -31.03
CA PHE A 923 12.42 -2.90 -31.16
C PHE A 923 11.98 -3.68 -32.41
N LEU A 924 11.20 -3.08 -33.32
CA LEU A 924 10.84 -3.74 -34.58
C LEU A 924 12.06 -3.82 -35.50
N ALA A 925 12.19 -4.89 -36.28
CA ALA A 925 13.23 -4.92 -37.33
C ALA A 925 12.98 -3.79 -38.33
N PRO A 926 14.02 -3.13 -38.86
CA PRO A 926 13.84 -2.16 -39.95
C PRO A 926 13.31 -2.87 -41.20
N ILE A 927 12.66 -2.11 -42.08
CA ILE A 927 12.22 -2.62 -43.38
C ILE A 927 13.46 -2.88 -44.24
N ALA A 928 13.75 -4.14 -44.54
CA ALA A 928 15.05 -4.58 -45.07
C ALA A 928 15.42 -3.93 -46.41
N GLU A 929 14.45 -3.76 -47.30
CA GLU A 929 14.62 -3.12 -48.61
C GLU A 929 14.92 -1.62 -48.46
N ALA A 930 14.23 -0.96 -47.52
CA ALA A 930 14.45 0.46 -47.22
C ALA A 930 15.79 0.68 -46.51
N GLU A 931 16.18 -0.20 -45.58
CA GLU A 931 17.50 -0.18 -44.94
C GLU A 931 18.61 -0.37 -45.98
N HIS A 932 18.43 -1.29 -46.93
CA HIS A 932 19.39 -1.48 -48.02
C HIS A 932 19.54 -0.22 -48.87
N ALA A 933 18.43 0.41 -49.27
CA ALA A 933 18.43 1.67 -50.01
C ALA A 933 19.08 2.82 -49.22
N LEU A 934 18.79 2.93 -47.91
CA LEU A 934 19.44 3.89 -47.01
C LEU A 934 20.95 3.66 -46.96
N ARG A 935 21.42 2.42 -46.77
CA ARG A 935 22.86 2.10 -46.69
C ARG A 935 23.59 2.38 -48.01
N GLN A 936 22.97 2.09 -49.16
CA GLN A 936 23.49 2.49 -50.47
C GLN A 936 23.58 4.01 -50.59
N HIS A 937 22.53 4.74 -50.20
CA HIS A 937 22.51 6.20 -50.27
C HIS A 937 23.55 6.85 -49.34
N ILE A 938 23.79 6.30 -48.15
CA ILE A 938 24.88 6.73 -47.25
C ILE A 938 26.25 6.54 -47.94
N ALA A 939 26.50 5.36 -48.52
CA ALA A 939 27.76 5.07 -49.18
C ALA A 939 28.02 5.95 -50.43
N ALA A 940 26.96 6.39 -51.11
CA ALA A 940 27.04 7.30 -52.26
C ALA A 940 27.13 8.78 -51.86
N SER A 941 26.45 9.21 -50.78
CA SER A 941 26.37 10.62 -50.37
C SER A 941 27.65 11.12 -49.69
N PHE A 942 28.46 10.21 -49.14
CA PHE A 942 29.74 10.52 -48.50
C PHE A 942 30.87 9.80 -49.27
N PRO A 943 31.53 10.46 -50.25
CA PRO A 943 32.36 9.79 -51.25
C PRO A 943 33.60 9.07 -50.68
N GLN A 944 34.06 8.06 -51.42
CA GLN A 944 35.28 7.27 -51.16
C GLN A 944 36.43 7.66 -52.11
N ALA A 945 37.64 7.17 -51.79
CA ALA A 945 38.70 6.92 -52.77
C ALA A 945 39.46 5.62 -52.45
N LEU A 946 39.88 4.91 -53.50
CA LEU A 946 40.63 3.64 -53.47
C LEU A 946 42.17 3.85 -53.42
N PRO A 947 42.98 2.84 -53.01
CA PRO A 947 44.45 2.86 -52.98
C PRO A 947 45.07 2.47 -54.35
N PRO A 948 46.39 2.69 -54.67
CA PRO A 948 47.57 1.93 -54.16
C PRO A 948 48.92 2.72 -54.26
N PRO A 949 50.15 2.15 -54.46
CA PRO A 949 50.87 0.95 -53.96
C PRO A 949 52.15 1.30 -53.12
N PRO A 950 53.03 0.35 -52.69
CA PRO A 950 54.11 0.59 -51.69
C PRO A 950 55.58 0.56 -52.18
N ALA A 951 56.50 1.19 -51.42
CA ALA A 951 57.92 0.80 -51.12
C ALA A 951 58.62 1.98 -50.35
N GLY A 952 59.22 1.82 -49.16
CA GLY A 952 60.59 1.31 -48.91
C GLY A 952 61.50 2.46 -48.41
N PRO A 953 62.66 2.25 -47.71
CA PRO A 953 63.42 1.02 -47.54
C PRO A 953 63.65 0.57 -46.06
N ALA A 954 64.37 -0.55 -45.93
CA ALA A 954 64.54 -1.40 -44.75
C ALA A 954 65.46 -0.90 -43.61
N VAL A 955 65.32 -1.53 -42.43
CA VAL A 955 66.43 -1.92 -41.55
C VAL A 955 66.28 -3.41 -41.14
N ALA A 956 67.42 -4.08 -40.99
CA ALA A 956 67.66 -5.53 -40.97
C ALA A 956 66.92 -6.41 -39.95
N ALA A 957 66.96 -7.73 -40.22
CA ALA A 957 66.35 -8.81 -39.46
C ALA A 957 67.33 -9.61 -38.59
N ALA A 958 66.78 -10.42 -37.67
CA ALA A 958 67.44 -11.56 -37.00
C ALA A 958 66.41 -12.70 -36.82
N PRO A 959 66.84 -13.98 -36.73
CA PRO A 959 66.07 -15.08 -37.34
C PRO A 959 65.17 -15.90 -36.38
N ALA A 960 64.27 -16.67 -36.99
CA ALA A 960 63.47 -17.72 -36.34
C ALA A 960 64.08 -19.12 -36.53
N PRO A 961 63.79 -20.08 -35.63
CA PRO A 961 63.82 -21.51 -35.93
C PRO A 961 62.43 -22.03 -36.35
N SER A 962 62.39 -23.23 -36.93
CA SER A 962 61.34 -23.70 -37.84
C SER A 962 60.48 -24.89 -37.35
N LEU A 963 59.23 -24.91 -37.83
CA LEU A 963 58.47 -26.06 -38.38
C LEU A 963 58.45 -27.45 -37.69
N ALA A 964 57.24 -27.93 -37.39
CA ALA A 964 56.64 -29.23 -37.80
C ALA A 964 55.34 -29.48 -36.98
N ALA A 965 54.27 -30.14 -37.42
CA ALA A 965 53.77 -30.52 -38.76
C ALA A 965 52.23 -30.78 -38.63
N GLY A 966 51.48 -30.82 -39.75
CA GLY A 966 50.10 -31.38 -39.79
C GLY A 966 50.11 -32.85 -40.23
N PRO A 967 49.01 -33.44 -40.77
CA PRO A 967 47.64 -32.93 -40.98
C PRO A 967 46.59 -33.78 -40.19
N ASP A 968 45.25 -33.63 -40.29
CA ASP A 968 44.40 -34.24 -41.34
C ASP A 968 42.93 -33.75 -41.35
N LYS A 969 42.22 -34.08 -42.43
CA LYS A 969 40.82 -33.79 -42.82
C LYS A 969 40.31 -34.99 -43.67
N PRO A 970 39.01 -35.11 -44.03
CA PRO A 970 37.76 -34.73 -43.35
C PRO A 970 36.63 -35.80 -43.52
N ALA A 971 35.39 -35.39 -43.21
CA ALA A 971 34.11 -35.88 -43.77
C ALA A 971 33.40 -37.12 -43.17
N GLY A 972 32.07 -37.06 -43.16
CA GLY A 972 31.16 -38.14 -42.74
C GLY A 972 29.80 -37.59 -42.26
N ALA A 973 28.79 -37.61 -43.13
CA ALA A 973 27.43 -37.17 -42.82
C ALA A 973 26.43 -38.32 -42.98
N THR A 974 25.41 -38.38 -42.12
CA THR A 974 24.09 -38.99 -42.37
C THR A 974 23.06 -38.28 -41.50
N GLY A 975 21.78 -38.29 -41.87
CA GLY A 975 20.73 -37.54 -41.16
C GLY A 975 19.39 -38.28 -41.10
N LYS A 976 18.36 -37.61 -40.55
CA LYS A 976 16.94 -37.87 -40.85
C LYS A 976 16.06 -36.63 -40.53
N PRO A 977 14.86 -36.51 -41.15
CA PRO A 977 14.10 -35.25 -41.27
C PRO A 977 12.98 -35.08 -40.21
N PRO A 978 12.29 -33.91 -40.16
CA PRO A 978 11.29 -33.60 -39.13
C PRO A 978 9.88 -34.09 -39.48
N ALA A 979 9.05 -34.29 -38.45
CA ALA A 979 7.60 -34.52 -38.58
C ALA A 979 6.81 -33.19 -38.41
N LYS A 980 5.71 -33.05 -39.16
CA LYS A 980 4.75 -31.94 -39.10
C LYS A 980 3.45 -32.38 -38.38
N PRO A 981 2.55 -31.45 -38.00
CA PRO A 981 1.52 -31.68 -36.99
C PRO A 981 0.23 -32.31 -37.55
N ALA A 982 -0.69 -32.63 -36.64
CA ALA A 982 -2.10 -32.88 -36.92
C ALA A 982 -2.97 -31.99 -36.01
N ASP A 983 -4.12 -31.59 -36.54
CA ASP A 983 -5.27 -30.95 -35.88
C ASP A 983 -5.99 -31.98 -34.95
N ASP A 984 -7.01 -31.72 -34.12
CA ASP A 984 -7.92 -30.58 -33.95
C ASP A 984 -8.38 -30.50 -32.44
N PRO A 985 -9.64 -30.23 -32.03
CA PRO A 985 -9.95 -29.17 -31.07
C PRO A 985 -10.24 -29.64 -29.63
N ASP A 986 -10.21 -28.72 -28.65
CA ASP A 986 -11.44 -28.37 -27.92
C ASP A 986 -11.34 -27.09 -27.05
N LEU A 987 -12.51 -26.52 -26.75
CA LEU A 987 -12.71 -25.38 -25.85
C LEU A 987 -13.06 -25.83 -24.42
N LEU A 988 -13.04 -24.87 -23.48
CA LEU A 988 -13.64 -24.94 -22.13
C LEU A 988 -13.01 -25.95 -21.14
N THR A 989 -12.14 -25.44 -20.26
CA THR A 989 -12.37 -25.55 -18.81
C THR A 989 -11.60 -24.47 -18.04
N LEU A 990 -12.35 -23.63 -17.35
CA LEU A 990 -11.89 -22.71 -16.31
C LEU A 990 -12.20 -23.37 -14.96
N LEU A 991 -11.47 -22.98 -13.90
CA LEU A 991 -11.63 -23.44 -12.51
C LEU A 991 -11.12 -24.86 -12.25
N ASP A 992 -9.89 -24.98 -11.73
CA ASP A 992 -9.65 -25.42 -10.34
C ASP A 992 -8.14 -25.40 -10.01
N GLY A 993 -7.81 -25.34 -8.73
CA GLY A 993 -6.42 -25.26 -8.25
C GLY A 993 -5.70 -26.61 -8.22
N PRO A 994 -4.43 -26.61 -7.79
CA PRO A 994 -4.17 -27.45 -6.63
C PRO A 994 -3.44 -26.73 -5.50
N THR A 995 -3.94 -26.99 -4.28
CA THR A 995 -3.19 -26.88 -3.04
C THR A 995 -1.87 -27.66 -3.11
N MET A 996 -0.74 -27.02 -2.80
CA MET A 996 0.52 -27.73 -2.56
C MET A 996 0.82 -27.74 -1.06
N ALA A 997 0.90 -28.95 -0.50
CA ALA A 997 1.23 -29.18 0.90
C ALA A 997 2.69 -28.77 1.19
N ALA A 998 2.93 -28.33 2.43
CA ALA A 998 4.28 -28.10 2.91
C ALA A 998 4.96 -29.43 3.27
N ASP A 999 6.05 -29.77 2.60
CA ASP A 999 7.04 -30.71 3.14
C ASP A 999 8.14 -29.93 3.88
N LYS A 1000 8.52 -30.41 5.06
CA LYS A 1000 9.48 -29.79 5.98
C LYS A 1000 10.72 -30.65 6.09
N THR A 1001 11.77 -30.33 5.34
CA THR A 1001 13.13 -30.77 5.67
C THR A 1001 14.10 -29.59 5.81
N LYS A 1002 14.86 -29.63 6.91
CA LYS A 1002 15.94 -28.70 7.29
C LYS A 1002 17.12 -28.85 6.28
N THR A 1003 18.12 -27.97 6.15
CA THR A 1003 18.77 -27.06 7.12
C THR A 1003 19.72 -26.09 6.37
N GLY A 1004 20.13 -24.98 6.98
CA GLY A 1004 21.50 -24.45 6.79
C GLY A 1004 21.67 -23.15 5.99
N ALA A 1005 21.25 -22.01 6.55
CA ALA A 1005 21.63 -20.68 6.03
C ALA A 1005 21.67 -19.61 7.15
N ASP A 1006 22.50 -19.81 8.19
CA ASP A 1006 22.72 -18.79 9.23
C ASP A 1006 24.19 -18.76 9.72
N SER A 1007 25.10 -18.37 8.82
CA SER A 1007 26.53 -18.14 9.12
C SER A 1007 27.28 -17.42 7.97
N ALA A 1008 26.80 -16.26 7.51
CA ALA A 1008 27.50 -15.49 6.46
C ALA A 1008 27.39 -13.95 6.52
N VAL A 1009 26.74 -13.35 7.54
CA VAL A 1009 26.45 -11.90 7.57
C VAL A 1009 27.06 -11.18 8.80
N LYS A 1010 28.18 -11.68 9.34
CA LYS A 1010 28.92 -11.04 10.46
C LYS A 1010 30.38 -10.69 10.19
N THR A 1011 30.86 -10.80 8.94
CA THR A 1011 32.27 -10.54 8.58
C THR A 1011 32.40 -9.61 7.37
N LEU A 1012 31.91 -8.36 7.49
CA LEU A 1012 32.30 -7.26 6.57
C LEU A 1012 32.14 -5.86 7.19
N LEU A 1013 32.27 -5.76 8.52
CA LEU A 1013 32.36 -4.50 9.28
C LEU A 1013 33.55 -4.53 10.24
N ARG A 1014 34.78 -4.52 9.71
CA ARG A 1014 36.04 -4.32 10.46
C ARG A 1014 37.24 -4.12 9.52
N SER A 1015 37.53 -2.86 9.14
CA SER A 1015 38.89 -2.31 8.82
C SER A 1015 38.83 -0.98 8.03
N HIS A 1016 38.31 0.08 8.64
CA HIS A 1016 38.56 1.46 8.17
C HIS A 1016 39.39 2.24 9.21
N LYS A 1017 40.63 1.77 9.42
CA LYS A 1017 41.72 2.55 9.98
C LYS A 1017 42.99 2.24 9.19
N ASP A 1018 43.76 3.30 8.99
CA ASP A 1018 45.09 3.40 8.34
C ASP A 1018 45.11 3.75 6.85
N LEU A 1019 46.14 4.53 6.50
CA LEU A 1019 46.41 5.30 5.26
C LEU A 1019 45.91 6.76 5.23
N LYS A 1020 46.32 7.53 6.26
CA LYS A 1020 46.78 8.94 6.06
C LYS A 1020 48.30 8.97 6.10
N LYS A 1021 48.96 9.37 4.99
CA LYS A 1021 50.20 10.18 4.88
C LYS A 1021 50.88 9.98 3.52
N ALA A 1022 50.86 11.01 2.70
CA ALA A 1022 51.88 11.33 1.70
C ALA A 1022 51.71 12.81 1.33
N GLU A 1023 52.71 13.64 1.64
CA GLU A 1023 52.72 15.07 1.33
C GLU A 1023 53.29 15.29 -0.08
N LEU A 1024 52.80 16.33 -0.78
CA LEU A 1024 53.38 16.81 -2.04
C LEU A 1024 54.14 18.11 -1.77
N PRO A 1025 55.42 18.24 -2.16
CA PRO A 1025 56.19 19.48 -1.98
C PRO A 1025 55.81 20.56 -3.01
N ARG A 1026 56.04 21.83 -2.63
CA ARG A 1026 55.82 23.04 -3.45
C ARG A 1026 57.14 23.61 -4.03
N PRO A 1027 57.10 24.55 -5.01
CA PRO A 1027 58.18 24.75 -5.99
C PRO A 1027 59.03 26.03 -5.79
N ALA A 1028 60.18 26.10 -6.48
CA ALA A 1028 60.93 27.31 -6.87
C ALA A 1028 62.10 26.93 -7.82
N PRO A 1029 62.82 27.87 -8.46
CA PRO A 1029 62.36 28.96 -9.34
C PRO A 1029 63.10 28.99 -10.71
N ALA A 1030 62.90 30.03 -11.53
CA ALA A 1030 63.39 30.15 -12.92
C ALA A 1030 64.77 30.83 -13.08
N THR A 1031 65.45 30.61 -14.22
CA THR A 1031 66.43 31.56 -14.81
C THR A 1031 66.65 31.40 -16.33
N ALA A 1032 66.50 32.53 -17.05
CA ALA A 1032 67.31 33.07 -18.16
C ALA A 1032 67.70 32.26 -19.42
N ALA A 1033 67.69 32.98 -20.56
CA ALA A 1033 68.07 32.52 -21.92
C ALA A 1033 69.56 32.79 -22.25
N PRO A 1034 70.04 32.32 -23.43
CA PRO A 1034 70.54 33.31 -24.39
C PRO A 1034 70.23 33.05 -25.89
N THR A 1035 69.90 34.17 -26.56
CA THR A 1035 70.23 34.67 -27.91
C THR A 1035 70.23 33.80 -29.19
N VAL A 1036 69.75 34.48 -30.26
CA VAL A 1036 69.57 34.06 -31.66
C VAL A 1036 70.82 34.26 -32.52
N THR A 1037 71.03 33.41 -33.53
CA THR A 1037 71.62 33.82 -34.83
C THR A 1037 70.75 33.34 -35.99
N GLN A 1038 70.71 34.14 -37.07
CA GLN A 1038 69.73 34.03 -38.17
C GLN A 1038 70.22 33.13 -39.33
N ALA A 1039 69.27 32.47 -40.01
CA ALA A 1039 69.40 32.10 -41.43
C ALA A 1039 68.00 32.09 -42.10
N LYS A 1040 67.96 32.26 -43.43
CA LYS A 1040 66.77 32.64 -44.20
C LYS A 1040 65.90 31.45 -44.67
N VAL A 1041 64.63 31.78 -44.90
CA VAL A 1041 63.48 30.99 -45.41
C VAL A 1041 63.78 30.09 -46.63
N PRO A 1042 63.28 28.84 -46.60
CA PRO A 1042 62.63 28.16 -47.72
C PRO A 1042 61.10 28.06 -47.53
N GLU A 1043 60.36 27.87 -48.63
CA GLU A 1043 58.89 27.93 -48.69
C GLU A 1043 58.17 26.90 -47.80
N ALA A 1044 56.94 27.23 -47.38
CA ALA A 1044 56.14 26.39 -46.50
C ALA A 1044 55.48 25.21 -47.25
N PRO A 1045 55.77 23.94 -46.91
CA PRO A 1045 54.93 22.82 -47.32
C PRO A 1045 53.57 22.90 -46.63
N ALA A 1046 52.51 22.54 -47.35
CA ALA A 1046 51.13 22.67 -46.88
C ALA A 1046 50.83 21.87 -45.60
N LEU A 1047 49.90 22.39 -44.80
CA LEU A 1047 49.36 21.72 -43.61
C LEU A 1047 48.83 20.31 -43.96
N PRO A 1048 49.06 19.30 -43.09
CA PRO A 1048 48.51 17.95 -43.32
C PRO A 1048 46.97 17.98 -43.32
N PRO A 1049 46.30 17.46 -44.36
CA PRO A 1049 44.84 17.56 -44.50
C PRO A 1049 44.05 16.56 -43.62
N PRO A 1050 42.71 16.75 -43.47
CA PRO A 1050 41.85 15.95 -42.59
C PRO A 1050 41.54 14.52 -43.08
N ARG A 1051 40.77 13.74 -42.29
CA ARG A 1051 40.53 12.29 -42.45
C ARG A 1051 39.07 11.97 -42.86
N THR A 1052 38.87 10.89 -43.63
CA THR A 1052 37.62 10.52 -44.35
C THR A 1052 36.69 9.53 -43.60
N LEU A 1053 35.41 9.38 -44.03
CA LEU A 1053 34.35 8.72 -43.22
C LEU A 1053 33.28 7.81 -43.89
N GLY A 1054 32.97 7.92 -45.19
CA GLY A 1054 31.70 7.43 -45.78
C GLY A 1054 31.37 5.93 -45.69
N GLU A 1055 32.16 5.06 -46.31
CA GLU A 1055 31.85 3.61 -46.37
C GLU A 1055 31.87 2.95 -44.97
N LYS A 1056 32.74 3.45 -44.10
CA LYS A 1056 32.81 3.03 -42.69
C LYS A 1056 31.56 3.44 -41.91
N LEU A 1057 30.85 4.50 -42.30
CA LEU A 1057 29.58 4.90 -41.72
C LEU A 1057 28.46 3.95 -42.16
N ALA A 1058 28.38 3.64 -43.45
CA ALA A 1058 27.36 2.76 -44.03
C ALA A 1058 27.37 1.32 -43.46
N ARG A 1059 28.51 0.83 -42.95
CA ARG A 1059 28.66 -0.51 -42.33
C ARG A 1059 28.34 -0.57 -40.82
N GLN A 1060 28.02 0.55 -40.17
CA GLN A 1060 27.74 0.56 -38.72
C GLN A 1060 26.36 -0.05 -38.39
N PRO A 1061 26.12 -0.53 -37.15
CA PRO A 1061 24.83 -1.04 -36.72
C PRO A 1061 23.71 -0.02 -36.99
N PHE A 1062 22.53 -0.48 -37.41
CA PHE A 1062 21.41 0.40 -37.77
C PHE A 1062 21.03 1.35 -36.63
N GLU A 1063 21.02 0.82 -35.40
CA GLU A 1063 20.68 1.53 -34.16
C GLU A 1063 21.77 2.54 -33.72
N ALA A 1064 22.95 2.53 -34.36
CA ALA A 1064 23.99 3.54 -34.18
C ALA A 1064 23.98 4.64 -35.27
N LEU A 1065 23.05 4.52 -36.22
CA LEU A 1065 22.83 5.45 -37.34
C LEU A 1065 21.46 6.13 -37.24
N VAL A 1066 20.42 5.38 -36.88
CA VAL A 1066 19.01 5.78 -36.94
C VAL A 1066 18.37 5.77 -35.56
N ASN A 1067 17.81 6.91 -35.15
CA ASN A 1067 16.91 7.00 -34.01
C ASN A 1067 15.48 6.72 -34.48
N ARG A 1068 14.97 5.53 -34.19
CA ARG A 1068 13.66 5.04 -34.65
C ARG A 1068 12.47 5.77 -34.03
N LEU A 1069 12.65 6.34 -32.83
CA LEU A 1069 11.59 7.07 -32.12
C LEU A 1069 11.59 8.56 -32.42
N GLU A 1070 12.72 9.11 -32.86
CA GLU A 1070 12.84 10.51 -33.23
C GLU A 1070 13.74 10.64 -34.47
N PRO A 1071 13.19 10.44 -35.68
CA PRO A 1071 13.98 10.28 -36.90
C PRO A 1071 14.96 11.42 -37.15
N ALA A 1072 14.55 12.67 -36.87
CA ALA A 1072 15.38 13.86 -37.01
C ALA A 1072 16.59 13.91 -36.04
N GLN A 1073 16.57 13.13 -34.95
CA GLN A 1073 17.71 12.97 -34.02
C GLN A 1073 18.65 11.82 -34.44
N SER A 1074 18.46 11.21 -35.62
CA SER A 1074 19.33 10.17 -36.14
C SER A 1074 20.76 10.68 -36.36
N ARG A 1075 21.74 9.91 -35.90
CA ARG A 1075 23.18 10.20 -36.09
C ARG A 1075 23.55 10.42 -37.56
N ILE A 1076 22.93 9.68 -38.49
CA ILE A 1076 23.20 9.86 -39.93
C ILE A 1076 22.72 11.20 -40.50
N LEU A 1077 21.76 11.85 -39.84
CA LEU A 1077 21.27 13.19 -40.20
C LEU A 1077 22.06 14.29 -39.47
N LEU A 1078 22.32 14.10 -38.19
CA LEU A 1078 22.96 15.12 -37.37
C LEU A 1078 24.48 15.19 -37.55
N ALA A 1079 25.18 14.06 -37.77
CA ALA A 1079 26.64 14.08 -37.93
C ALA A 1079 27.12 14.94 -39.13
N PRO A 1080 26.47 14.91 -40.32
CA PRO A 1080 26.83 15.79 -41.43
C PRO A 1080 26.19 17.18 -41.38
N LEU A 1081 25.08 17.37 -40.64
CA LEU A 1081 24.43 18.68 -40.55
C LEU A 1081 25.33 19.67 -39.78
N ALA A 1082 25.42 20.91 -40.28
CA ALA A 1082 26.19 21.99 -39.66
C ALA A 1082 25.69 22.33 -38.24
N THR A 1083 26.60 22.71 -37.35
CA THR A 1083 26.26 23.04 -35.95
C THR A 1083 25.33 24.25 -35.81
N GLN A 1084 25.43 25.22 -36.73
CA GLN A 1084 24.53 26.38 -36.79
C GLN A 1084 23.09 25.99 -37.15
N ALA A 1085 22.89 24.83 -37.77
CA ALA A 1085 21.57 24.26 -38.11
C ALA A 1085 21.11 23.19 -37.11
N GLY A 1086 21.75 23.09 -35.93
CA GLY A 1086 21.42 22.09 -34.90
C GLY A 1086 22.05 20.71 -35.11
N GLY A 1087 22.89 20.54 -36.13
CA GLY A 1087 23.68 19.33 -36.35
C GLY A 1087 24.94 19.28 -35.49
N TRP A 1088 25.82 18.31 -35.79
CA TRP A 1088 27.05 18.08 -35.03
C TRP A 1088 28.31 18.53 -35.77
N GLY A 1089 28.25 18.79 -37.08
CA GLY A 1089 29.38 19.25 -37.89
C GLY A 1089 30.58 18.29 -37.88
N GLN A 1090 30.34 16.98 -37.84
CA GLN A 1090 31.37 15.93 -37.69
C GLN A 1090 31.84 15.33 -39.02
N ILE A 1091 31.24 15.70 -40.15
CA ILE A 1091 31.57 15.17 -41.49
C ILE A 1091 31.78 16.34 -42.45
N ASP A 1092 32.96 16.36 -43.08
CA ASP A 1092 33.33 17.35 -44.11
C ASP A 1092 32.42 17.25 -45.34
N GLY A 1093 32.03 18.40 -45.91
CA GLY A 1093 31.12 18.45 -47.06
C GLY A 1093 29.64 18.20 -46.72
N GLY A 1094 29.27 18.17 -45.44
CA GLY A 1094 27.90 17.99 -44.98
C GLY A 1094 26.97 19.19 -45.20
N TRP A 1095 25.69 19.01 -44.81
CA TRP A 1095 24.60 19.93 -45.13
C TRP A 1095 24.60 21.21 -44.29
N LYS A 1096 24.27 22.35 -44.91
CA LYS A 1096 24.23 23.66 -44.24
C LYS A 1096 22.93 23.94 -43.48
N SER A 1097 21.85 23.27 -43.85
CA SER A 1097 20.51 23.44 -43.26
C SER A 1097 19.67 22.18 -43.44
N THR A 1098 18.58 22.08 -42.67
CA THR A 1098 17.55 21.03 -42.84
C THR A 1098 16.75 21.15 -44.15
N ASP A 1099 16.93 22.26 -44.88
CA ASP A 1099 16.29 22.49 -46.17
C ASP A 1099 17.09 21.94 -47.37
N ASP A 1100 18.32 21.48 -47.12
CA ASP A 1100 19.17 20.86 -48.13
C ASP A 1100 18.46 19.63 -48.76
N PRO A 1101 18.40 19.51 -50.11
CA PRO A 1101 17.78 18.37 -50.76
C PRO A 1101 18.36 17.01 -50.34
N GLY A 1102 19.66 16.95 -50.05
CA GLY A 1102 20.33 15.74 -49.55
C GLY A 1102 19.90 15.40 -48.12
N TYR A 1103 19.79 16.40 -47.24
CA TYR A 1103 19.26 16.20 -45.88
C TYR A 1103 17.81 15.69 -45.93
N ARG A 1104 16.96 16.35 -46.72
CA ARG A 1104 15.54 15.97 -46.87
C ARG A 1104 15.41 14.55 -47.43
N LYS A 1105 16.23 14.16 -48.42
CA LYS A 1105 16.21 12.80 -48.97
C LYS A 1105 16.73 11.75 -47.98
N MET A 1106 17.77 12.08 -47.20
CA MET A 1106 18.24 11.21 -46.13
C MET A 1106 17.13 11.02 -45.06
N LEU A 1107 16.42 12.09 -44.68
CA LEU A 1107 15.33 12.03 -43.69
C LEU A 1107 14.16 11.18 -44.19
N GLU A 1108 13.79 11.30 -45.47
CA GLU A 1108 12.80 10.45 -46.13
C GLU A 1108 13.19 8.96 -46.06
N LEU A 1109 14.44 8.62 -46.39
CA LEU A 1109 14.95 7.25 -46.37
C LEU A 1109 15.04 6.69 -44.94
N VAL A 1110 15.45 7.49 -43.96
CA VAL A 1110 15.40 7.15 -42.53
C VAL A 1110 13.97 6.84 -42.10
N GLY A 1111 13.00 7.67 -42.49
CA GLY A 1111 11.58 7.43 -42.24
C GLY A 1111 11.06 6.12 -42.85
N ALA A 1112 11.43 5.85 -44.11
CA ALA A 1112 11.05 4.63 -44.83
C ALA A 1112 11.60 3.34 -44.20
N CYS A 1113 12.67 3.40 -43.39
CA CYS A 1113 13.20 2.24 -42.68
C CYS A 1113 12.38 1.82 -41.45
N ILE A 1114 11.54 2.72 -40.90
CA ILE A 1114 10.90 2.53 -39.60
C ILE A 1114 9.63 1.69 -39.77
N ALA A 1115 9.72 0.42 -39.41
CA ALA A 1115 8.58 -0.49 -39.36
C ALA A 1115 7.52 0.04 -38.39
N GLN A 1116 6.26 0.07 -38.84
CA GLN A 1116 5.12 0.34 -37.99
C GLN A 1116 4.66 -0.95 -37.29
N PRO A 1117 4.20 -0.88 -36.02
CA PRO A 1117 3.65 -2.06 -35.37
C PRO A 1117 2.36 -2.54 -36.05
N LYS A 1118 2.15 -3.88 -36.06
CA LYS A 1118 0.99 -4.52 -36.72
C LYS A 1118 -0.37 -4.05 -36.19
N TRP A 1119 -0.43 -3.69 -34.91
CA TRP A 1119 -1.63 -3.19 -34.24
C TRP A 1119 -1.41 -1.73 -33.87
N GLN A 1120 -2.46 -0.92 -33.81
CA GLN A 1120 -2.35 0.44 -33.31
C GLN A 1120 -2.43 0.45 -31.77
N ASP A 1121 -1.68 1.35 -31.12
CA ASP A 1121 -1.88 1.59 -29.69
C ASP A 1121 -3.20 2.36 -29.51
N VAL A 1122 -4.17 1.71 -28.85
CA VAL A 1122 -5.47 2.30 -28.57
C VAL A 1122 -5.48 2.83 -27.13
N ALA A 1123 -5.04 4.08 -26.96
CA ALA A 1123 -5.06 4.83 -25.69
C ALA A 1123 -4.22 4.23 -24.53
N GLY A 1124 -3.10 3.57 -24.84
CA GLY A 1124 -2.20 2.91 -23.89
C GLY A 1124 -2.38 1.40 -23.82
N THR A 1125 -2.94 0.77 -24.87
CA THR A 1125 -3.28 -0.65 -24.93
C THR A 1125 -2.54 -1.37 -26.06
N CYS A 1126 -2.64 -2.69 -26.10
CA CYS A 1126 -2.00 -3.48 -27.16
C CYS A 1126 -2.79 -3.52 -28.49
N GLY A 1127 -3.99 -2.93 -28.58
CA GLY A 1127 -4.85 -2.96 -29.77
C GLY A 1127 -5.32 -4.35 -30.24
N HIS A 1128 -4.93 -5.43 -29.55
CA HIS A 1128 -5.14 -6.81 -29.99
C HIS A 1128 -6.51 -7.34 -29.51
N PRO A 1129 -7.39 -7.83 -30.40
CA PRO A 1129 -8.74 -8.28 -30.03
C PRO A 1129 -8.74 -9.62 -29.27
N GLN A 1130 -7.95 -10.60 -29.72
CA GLN A 1130 -7.80 -11.92 -29.07
C GLN A 1130 -6.40 -12.07 -28.48
N GLY A 1131 -6.21 -12.67 -27.29
CA GLY A 1131 -4.87 -12.75 -26.68
C GLY A 1131 -4.30 -11.38 -26.27
N CYS A 1132 -5.19 -10.49 -25.81
CA CYS A 1132 -4.88 -9.13 -25.36
C CYS A 1132 -3.76 -9.09 -24.31
N ARG A 1133 -2.59 -8.55 -24.70
CA ARG A 1133 -1.43 -8.40 -23.79
C ARG A 1133 -1.63 -7.38 -22.68
N CYS A 1134 -2.50 -6.37 -22.90
CA CYS A 1134 -2.70 -5.28 -21.95
C CYS A 1134 -3.78 -5.54 -20.87
N GLY A 1135 -4.63 -6.56 -21.08
CA GLY A 1135 -5.78 -6.87 -20.22
C GLY A 1135 -7.01 -5.95 -20.35
N CYS A 1136 -6.96 -4.91 -21.20
CA CYS A 1136 -7.96 -3.82 -21.23
C CYS A 1136 -8.72 -3.61 -22.56
N CYS A 1137 -8.30 -4.20 -23.69
CA CYS A 1137 -8.89 -3.89 -25.02
C CYS A 1137 -10.43 -4.03 -25.08
N TRP A 1138 -11.00 -4.98 -24.32
CA TRP A 1138 -12.43 -5.28 -24.29
C TRP A 1138 -13.31 -4.14 -23.71
N VAL A 1139 -12.74 -3.26 -22.88
CA VAL A 1139 -13.49 -2.24 -22.13
C VAL A 1139 -14.25 -1.28 -23.05
N ARG A 1140 -13.63 -0.88 -24.17
CA ARG A 1140 -14.23 0.06 -25.14
C ARG A 1140 -15.47 -0.53 -25.81
N GLU A 1141 -15.40 -1.80 -26.22
CA GLU A 1141 -16.50 -2.50 -26.89
C GLU A 1141 -17.69 -2.63 -25.93
N TYR A 1142 -17.41 -3.04 -24.69
CA TYR A 1142 -18.41 -3.15 -23.63
C TYR A 1142 -19.04 -1.79 -23.24
N ASN A 1143 -18.24 -0.73 -23.12
CA ASN A 1143 -18.76 0.63 -22.86
C ASN A 1143 -19.66 1.14 -24.00
N ALA A 1144 -19.31 0.87 -25.25
CA ALA A 1144 -20.12 1.25 -26.41
C ALA A 1144 -21.48 0.53 -26.41
N GLU A 1145 -21.51 -0.74 -26.03
CA GLU A 1145 -22.75 -1.52 -25.92
C GLU A 1145 -23.62 -1.04 -24.74
N TYR A 1146 -23.03 -0.85 -23.57
CA TYR A 1146 -23.74 -0.29 -22.40
C TYR A 1146 -24.40 1.06 -22.69
N ARG A 1147 -23.70 1.97 -23.39
CA ARG A 1147 -24.25 3.28 -23.79
C ARG A 1147 -25.52 3.14 -24.63
N LYS A 1148 -25.59 2.17 -25.55
CA LYS A 1148 -26.83 1.90 -26.33
C LYS A 1148 -27.96 1.47 -25.40
N GLN A 1149 -27.69 0.52 -24.50
CA GLN A 1149 -28.68 -0.05 -23.59
C GLN A 1149 -29.31 1.01 -22.68
N VAL A 1150 -28.50 1.83 -21.99
CA VAL A 1150 -29.05 2.91 -21.12
C VAL A 1150 -29.78 3.99 -21.91
N THR A 1151 -29.34 4.28 -23.15
CA THR A 1151 -30.02 5.25 -24.03
C THR A 1151 -31.38 4.73 -24.52
N MET A 1152 -31.52 3.42 -24.76
CA MET A 1152 -32.81 2.81 -25.10
C MET A 1152 -33.75 2.79 -23.91
N GLN A 1153 -33.29 2.33 -22.75
CA GLN A 1153 -34.08 2.32 -21.50
C GLN A 1153 -34.56 3.71 -21.07
N ALA A 1154 -33.81 4.77 -21.39
CA ALA A 1154 -34.19 6.15 -21.11
C ALA A 1154 -35.12 6.79 -22.17
N LYS A 1155 -35.39 6.10 -23.28
CA LYS A 1155 -36.44 6.45 -24.26
C LYS A 1155 -37.75 5.71 -24.03
N GLU A 1156 -37.69 4.58 -23.33
CA GLU A 1156 -38.84 3.73 -22.98
C GLU A 1156 -39.54 4.19 -21.68
N LYS A 1157 -38.89 5.05 -20.89
CA LYS A 1157 -39.38 5.66 -19.64
C LYS A 1157 -39.79 7.11 -19.84
#